data_AF-A0A1B7V6C1-F1
#
_entry.id   AF-A0A1B7V6C1-F1
#
_cell.length_a   1.000
_cell.length_b   1.000
_cell.length_c   1.000
_cell.angle_alpha   90.00
_cell.angle_beta   90.00
_cell.angle_gamma   90.00
#
_symmetry.space_group_name_H-M   'P 1'
#
loop_
_entity.id
_entity.type
_entity.pdbx_description
1 polymer ?
#
loop_
_entity_poly.entity_id
_entity_poly.type
_entity_poly.pdbx_seq_one_letter_code
_entity_poly.pdbx_strand_id
1 'polypeptide(L)'
;MNIIRRWTKQTLNYWTQRIQENKQPLLCTGYLILSMVISYGLGLLRIHEGISHDWGFTKLKYWLMQVFSFFISFSPSFGFVSDVIAYQAAIIAIAIPLSLEIISRISERYQSGVITKEFNRQWQIKFLPSLVIANALLGVTFNFLVDSKVDTGWEKILAWLIFLLFIATNFLFFSFFKKLGQYATKTKFLLDRLFDDLTQVLRRVTSNRQMSDKRLQQSQEEFISALEGIGDILVFETKNRKNHQYIIEGLKRIQDISEKFFALQNSQPGKFSKLLHSSPEKSLVALMAIVNQFIRIHEAALEVKNLEIARLSLDNLIQLLRSLSKEINHDQSIKRLIQVIADLRDTNQQNQDEFSATLSVSWYINVVFKDSFKVKYLSEFNNRFVYGIHKIISSRQTQLFKQLVFTLHESSAIPFKDNKQPIVAEIQKSVEQLSCKENNQNKQLLEKLNNFPDKFLENQLRTEEQLNHCLELIKELQYIIFHRFSSANQEEIQKQLEEINNKLVLRLFRFKFNAIVKRIQSCLRKLKYQVYKEANQTEQIVEKRNKFLDKFLENQLRIQEQVYQFLELCQKLKNKETSQNKQRVEKLNELNLLANQLRTQEQLNHCLELVKELKNIIFYRFRSVNQEEIQEQLEEINNNLVFRFKFNNLIYLMFDIGAYCIFNNRYDYIYELWTFRQPNDADAHWHCGGNDIVPRSLLDLFNLYFHPFDSPRFWDNDNHHGRNRYLDKYFLILLLREFLNSEVTTNQDRQNRVSAFQIPENINSQILSNIPYRIDRLVRIARELITESNSLENLYSDKNQLNDAIQNGLIVFLESLKTKANERLKQSSQ
;
A
#
# COMPACT_ATOMS: atom_id res chain seq x y z
N MET A 1 39.04 -48.40 35.58
CA MET A 1 38.79 -47.22 36.46
C MET A 1 39.44 -45.92 35.98
N ASN A 2 40.72 -45.87 35.60
CA ASN A 2 41.38 -44.60 35.20
C ASN A 2 40.84 -43.95 33.92
N ILE A 3 40.33 -44.74 32.97
CA ILE A 3 39.65 -44.23 31.77
C ILE A 3 38.31 -43.55 32.13
N ILE A 4 37.55 -44.16 33.04
CA ILE A 4 36.29 -43.60 33.56
C ILE A 4 36.55 -42.30 34.34
N ARG A 5 37.66 -42.22 35.09
CA ARG A 5 38.06 -41.03 35.84
C ARG A 5 38.52 -39.87 34.93
N ARG A 6 39.19 -40.17 33.82
CA ARG A 6 39.53 -39.17 32.79
C ARG A 6 38.29 -38.71 32.02
N TRP A 7 37.42 -39.65 31.66
CA TRP A 7 36.19 -39.33 30.94
C TRP A 7 35.27 -38.45 31.78
N THR A 8 35.04 -38.79 33.05
CA THR A 8 34.25 -37.98 34.00
C THR A 8 34.85 -36.60 34.26
N LYS A 9 36.19 -36.46 34.35
CA LYS A 9 36.82 -35.15 34.54
C LYS A 9 36.72 -34.26 33.29
N GLN A 10 36.84 -34.83 32.08
CA GLN A 10 36.67 -34.09 30.82
C GLN A 10 35.20 -33.74 30.56
N THR A 11 34.25 -34.63 30.85
CA THR A 11 32.83 -34.28 30.79
C THR A 11 32.51 -33.23 31.83
N LEU A 12 32.97 -33.36 33.07
CA LEU A 12 32.68 -32.38 34.13
C LEU A 12 33.18 -30.99 33.71
N ASN A 13 34.41 -30.84 33.24
CA ASN A 13 34.95 -29.55 32.79
C ASN A 13 34.22 -28.97 31.56
N TYR A 14 33.85 -29.82 30.59
CA TYR A 14 33.03 -29.41 29.44
C TYR A 14 31.64 -28.95 29.86
N TRP A 15 31.04 -29.60 30.87
CA TRP A 15 29.76 -29.22 31.46
C TRP A 15 29.85 -27.94 32.29
N THR A 16 30.91 -27.73 33.08
CA THR A 16 31.11 -26.50 33.86
C THR A 16 31.23 -25.26 32.96
N GLN A 17 31.87 -25.40 31.79
CA GLN A 17 31.97 -24.31 30.81
C GLN A 17 30.62 -24.01 30.14
N ARG A 18 29.78 -25.01 29.89
CA ARG A 18 28.43 -24.82 29.34
C ARG A 18 27.39 -24.33 30.38
N ILE A 19 27.62 -24.58 31.67
CA ILE A 19 26.76 -24.14 32.78
C ILE A 19 26.67 -22.61 32.88
N GLN A 20 27.69 -21.88 32.41
CA GLN A 20 27.67 -20.41 32.39
C GLN A 20 26.81 -19.80 31.28
N GLU A 21 26.48 -20.54 30.21
CA GLU A 21 25.93 -19.94 28.99
C GLU A 21 24.41 -20.16 28.78
N ASN A 22 23.75 -21.11 29.47
CA ASN A 22 22.32 -21.35 29.23
C ASN A 22 21.59 -22.04 30.40
N LYS A 23 20.63 -21.34 31.06
CA LYS A 23 19.93 -21.81 32.27
C LYS A 23 18.73 -22.75 32.00
N GLN A 24 18.22 -22.85 30.77
CA GLN A 24 17.05 -23.69 30.46
C GLN A 24 17.27 -25.22 30.45
N PRO A 25 18.41 -25.78 29.99
CA PRO A 25 18.59 -27.24 29.99
C PRO A 25 18.63 -27.82 31.40
N LEU A 26 19.08 -27.08 32.42
CA LEU A 26 19.22 -27.55 33.81
C LEU A 26 17.91 -28.01 34.47
N LEU A 27 16.80 -27.31 34.21
CA LEU A 27 15.49 -27.72 34.69
C LEU A 27 15.02 -29.00 33.98
N CYS A 28 15.20 -29.07 32.66
CA CYS A 28 14.87 -30.27 31.90
C CYS A 28 15.74 -31.47 32.31
N THR A 29 17.05 -31.30 32.50
CA THR A 29 17.96 -32.37 32.94
C THR A 29 17.70 -32.76 34.38
N GLY A 30 17.34 -31.82 35.26
CA GLY A 30 16.90 -32.09 36.62
C GLY A 30 15.60 -32.90 36.66
N TYR A 31 14.59 -32.53 35.86
CA TYR A 31 13.36 -33.30 35.70
C TYR A 31 13.60 -34.66 35.03
N LEU A 32 14.55 -34.75 34.09
CA LEU A 32 14.89 -36.00 33.41
C LEU A 32 15.63 -36.94 34.38
N ILE A 33 16.59 -36.43 35.16
CA ILE A 33 17.27 -37.18 36.22
C ILE A 33 16.28 -37.58 37.30
N LEU A 34 15.40 -36.68 37.77
CA LEU A 34 14.37 -37.03 38.75
C LEU A 34 13.37 -38.05 38.20
N SER A 35 12.95 -37.93 36.94
CA SER A 35 12.08 -38.90 36.28
C SER A 35 12.79 -40.23 36.04
N MET A 36 14.10 -40.23 35.79
CA MET A 36 14.93 -41.43 35.67
C MET A 36 15.16 -42.08 37.03
N VAL A 37 15.36 -41.31 38.09
CA VAL A 37 15.48 -41.79 39.47
C VAL A 37 14.16 -42.38 39.95
N ILE A 38 13.04 -41.72 39.64
CA ILE A 38 11.69 -42.23 39.90
C ILE A 38 11.42 -43.48 39.04
N SER A 39 11.74 -43.47 37.74
CA SER A 39 11.57 -44.63 36.86
C SER A 39 12.48 -45.80 37.24
N TYR A 40 13.67 -45.52 37.76
CA TYR A 40 14.61 -46.52 38.27
C TYR A 40 14.13 -47.09 39.63
N GLY A 41 13.67 -46.23 40.54
CA GLY A 41 13.07 -46.63 41.82
C GLY A 41 11.76 -47.41 41.65
N LEU A 42 10.99 -47.11 40.61
CA LEU A 42 9.78 -47.83 40.21
C LEU A 42 10.06 -49.08 39.34
N GLY A 43 11.33 -49.38 39.03
CA GLY A 43 11.72 -50.56 38.24
C GLY A 43 11.41 -50.50 36.73
N LEU A 44 10.91 -49.36 36.21
CA LEU A 44 10.53 -49.19 34.80
C LEU A 44 11.71 -49.26 33.83
N LEU A 45 12.93 -48.91 34.27
CA LEU A 45 14.14 -48.98 33.43
C LEU A 45 14.69 -50.41 33.24
N ARG A 46 14.27 -51.39 34.05
CA ARG A 46 14.58 -52.82 33.82
C ARG A 46 13.78 -53.43 32.64
N ILE A 47 12.83 -52.69 32.09
CA ILE A 47 11.95 -53.17 31.02
C ILE A 47 12.69 -53.23 29.68
N HIS A 48 13.70 -52.37 29.45
CA HIS A 48 14.40 -52.30 28.17
C HIS A 48 15.24 -53.55 27.85
N GLU A 49 15.74 -54.28 28.85
CA GLU A 49 16.49 -55.53 28.63
C GLU A 49 15.58 -56.72 28.24
N GLY A 50 14.26 -56.58 28.36
CA GLY A 50 13.27 -57.63 28.05
C GLY A 50 12.43 -57.39 26.80
N ILE A 51 12.74 -56.39 25.96
CA ILE A 51 11.98 -56.07 24.74
C ILE A 51 12.52 -56.89 23.55
N SER A 52 12.39 -58.22 23.65
CA SER A 52 12.50 -59.11 22.48
C SER A 52 11.10 -59.69 22.17
N HIS A 53 10.55 -59.22 21.06
CA HIS A 53 9.48 -59.72 20.18
C HIS A 53 8.30 -60.61 20.63
N ASP A 54 8.03 -60.84 21.92
CA ASP A 54 6.89 -61.65 22.35
C ASP A 54 6.18 -61.07 23.58
N TRP A 55 5.56 -59.89 23.39
CA TRP A 55 4.72 -59.24 24.41
C TRP A 55 3.27 -59.72 24.28
N GLY A 56 3.01 -60.93 24.76
CA GLY A 56 1.65 -61.44 24.96
C GLY A 56 0.88 -60.65 26.03
N PHE A 57 -0.45 -60.60 25.89
CA PHE A 57 -1.43 -59.95 26.78
C PHE A 57 -1.22 -60.26 28.28
N THR A 58 -0.63 -61.41 28.59
CA THR A 58 -0.31 -61.88 29.95
C THR A 58 0.80 -61.08 30.63
N LYS A 59 1.86 -60.64 29.93
CA LYS A 59 2.92 -59.81 30.52
C LYS A 59 2.45 -58.38 30.78
N LEU A 60 1.62 -57.82 29.89
CA LEU A 60 0.97 -56.52 30.12
C LEU A 60 0.02 -56.59 31.33
N LYS A 61 -0.76 -57.68 31.46
CA LYS A 61 -1.61 -57.91 32.64
C LYS A 61 -0.79 -58.02 33.93
N TYR A 62 0.31 -58.75 33.91
CA TYR A 62 1.19 -58.90 35.08
C TYR A 62 1.85 -57.56 35.46
N TRP A 63 2.32 -56.79 34.49
CA TRP A 63 2.84 -55.44 34.73
C TRP A 63 1.77 -54.52 35.28
N LEU A 64 0.57 -54.50 34.70
CA LEU A 64 -0.56 -53.72 35.23
C LEU A 64 -0.93 -54.16 36.65
N MET A 65 -0.88 -55.46 36.98
CA MET A 65 -1.08 -55.94 38.35
C MET A 65 0.04 -55.53 39.29
N GLN A 66 1.31 -55.52 38.86
CA GLN A 66 2.43 -55.04 39.68
C GLN A 66 2.35 -53.54 39.92
N VAL A 67 2.02 -52.76 38.89
CA VAL A 67 1.79 -51.32 38.99
C VAL A 67 0.60 -51.05 39.91
N PHE A 68 -0.51 -51.77 39.75
CA PHE A 68 -1.68 -51.64 40.61
C PHE A 68 -1.41 -52.08 42.06
N SER A 69 -0.65 -53.15 42.26
CA SER A 69 -0.17 -53.60 43.58
C SER A 69 0.75 -52.56 44.23
N PHE A 70 1.66 -51.97 43.45
CA PHE A 70 2.49 -50.86 43.91
C PHE A 70 1.63 -49.65 44.32
N PHE A 71 0.61 -49.31 43.54
CA PHE A 71 -0.34 -48.26 43.87
C PHE A 71 -1.24 -48.59 45.08
N ILE A 72 -1.57 -49.86 45.32
CA ILE A 72 -2.31 -50.28 46.52
C ILE A 72 -1.41 -50.25 47.76
N SER A 73 -0.14 -50.60 47.62
CA SER A 73 0.84 -50.63 48.71
C SER A 73 1.41 -49.25 49.05
N PHE A 74 1.41 -48.32 48.12
CA PHE A 74 1.67 -46.91 48.38
C PHE A 74 0.39 -46.24 48.88
N SER A 75 0.30 -45.97 50.19
CA SER A 75 -0.77 -45.13 50.73
C SER A 75 -0.15 -43.82 51.18
N PRO A 76 -0.59 -42.66 50.65
CA PRO A 76 -0.12 -41.37 51.13
C PRO A 76 -0.36 -41.31 52.64
N SER A 77 0.72 -41.12 53.41
CA SER A 77 0.62 -41.09 54.86
C SER A 77 -0.17 -39.87 55.33
N PHE A 78 -0.75 -39.94 56.53
CA PHE A 78 -1.38 -38.78 57.17
C PHE A 78 -0.45 -37.55 57.19
N GLY A 79 0.84 -37.77 57.48
CA GLY A 79 1.86 -36.72 57.43
C GLY A 79 2.01 -36.09 56.04
N PHE A 80 1.97 -36.90 54.98
CA PHE A 80 2.02 -36.39 53.60
C PHE A 80 0.82 -35.50 53.27
N VAL A 81 -0.40 -35.84 53.72
CA VAL A 81 -1.59 -34.99 53.51
C VAL A 81 -1.43 -33.65 54.22
N SER A 82 -0.88 -33.64 55.43
CA SER A 82 -0.53 -32.41 56.15
C SER A 82 0.49 -31.56 55.38
N ASP A 83 1.54 -32.17 54.84
CA ASP A 83 2.55 -31.49 54.01
C ASP A 83 1.93 -30.89 52.73
N VAL A 84 0.98 -31.61 52.11
CA VAL A 84 0.22 -31.10 50.97
C VAL A 84 -0.55 -29.84 51.35
N ILE A 85 -1.27 -29.83 52.48
CA ILE A 85 -2.03 -28.64 52.93
C ILE A 85 -1.09 -27.46 53.15
N ALA A 86 0.04 -27.67 53.84
CA ALA A 86 1.03 -26.63 54.09
C ALA A 86 1.62 -26.07 52.79
N TYR A 87 1.94 -26.94 51.83
CA TYR A 87 2.43 -26.54 50.51
C TYR A 87 1.37 -25.77 49.71
N GLN A 88 0.12 -26.20 49.73
CA GLN A 88 -0.97 -25.48 49.05
C GLN A 88 -1.18 -24.10 49.66
N ALA A 89 -1.14 -23.97 50.98
CA ALA A 89 -1.18 -22.68 51.66
C ALA A 89 -0.01 -21.77 51.22
N ALA A 90 1.19 -22.32 51.08
CA ALA A 90 2.35 -21.59 50.55
C ALA A 90 2.14 -21.14 49.10
N ILE A 91 1.55 -21.99 48.24
CA ILE A 91 1.17 -21.59 46.87
C ILE A 91 0.20 -20.41 46.89
N ILE A 92 -0.87 -20.45 47.70
CA ILE A 92 -1.83 -19.33 47.80
C ILE A 92 -1.11 -18.04 48.21
N ALA A 93 -0.27 -18.13 49.25
CA ALA A 93 0.43 -17.00 49.83
C ALA A 93 1.43 -16.34 48.88
N ILE A 94 2.01 -17.10 47.93
CA ILE A 94 2.99 -16.58 46.97
C ILE A 94 2.34 -16.24 45.63
N ALA A 95 1.59 -17.17 45.05
CA ALA A 95 1.10 -17.09 43.67
C ALA A 95 0.10 -15.95 43.46
N ILE A 96 -0.82 -15.75 44.40
CA ILE A 96 -1.87 -14.74 44.28
C ILE A 96 -1.28 -13.32 44.40
N PRO A 97 -0.52 -12.97 45.46
CA PRO A 97 0.06 -11.63 45.55
C PRO A 97 1.01 -11.34 44.39
N LEU A 98 1.85 -12.31 44.02
CA LEU A 98 2.83 -12.13 42.94
C LEU A 98 2.16 -11.96 41.57
N SER A 99 1.05 -12.66 41.29
CA SER A 99 0.29 -12.40 40.04
C SER A 99 -0.38 -11.05 40.05
N LEU A 100 -1.02 -10.64 41.15
CA LEU A 100 -1.62 -9.30 41.26
C LEU A 100 -0.56 -8.21 41.06
N GLU A 101 0.62 -8.35 41.69
CA GLU A 101 1.71 -7.40 41.55
C GLU A 101 2.24 -7.36 40.12
N ILE A 102 2.50 -8.51 39.49
CA ILE A 102 3.02 -8.55 38.12
C ILE A 102 2.00 -8.03 37.12
N ILE A 103 0.71 -8.39 37.26
CA ILE A 103 -0.37 -7.85 36.43
C ILE A 103 -0.46 -6.34 36.60
N SER A 104 -0.42 -5.85 37.84
CA SER A 104 -0.43 -4.41 38.13
C SER A 104 0.74 -3.72 37.44
N ARG A 105 1.97 -4.25 37.58
CA ARG A 105 3.16 -3.71 36.91
C ARG A 105 3.07 -3.76 35.38
N ILE A 106 2.47 -4.80 34.80
CA ILE A 106 2.27 -4.90 33.35
C ILE A 106 1.21 -3.89 32.89
N SER A 107 0.10 -3.79 33.61
CA SER A 107 -0.97 -2.85 33.33
C SER A 107 -0.50 -1.41 33.47
N GLU A 108 0.30 -1.11 34.48
CA GLU A 108 0.96 0.17 34.70
C GLU A 108 1.99 0.46 33.60
N ARG A 109 2.85 -0.53 33.26
CA ARG A 109 3.86 -0.40 32.19
C ARG A 109 3.21 0.03 30.88
N TYR A 110 2.16 -0.65 30.45
CA TYR A 110 1.51 -0.36 29.16
C TYR A 110 0.32 0.60 29.26
N GLN A 111 -0.07 1.00 30.48
CA GLN A 111 -1.30 1.74 30.76
C GLN A 111 -2.56 1.08 30.17
N SER A 112 -2.61 -0.26 30.18
CA SER A 112 -3.64 -1.04 29.48
C SER A 112 -4.41 -1.97 30.42
N GLY A 113 -5.73 -1.76 30.52
CA GLY A 113 -6.64 -2.69 31.19
C GLY A 113 -6.92 -3.96 30.37
N VAL A 114 -6.68 -3.91 29.06
CA VAL A 114 -6.93 -5.03 28.13
C VAL A 114 -5.98 -6.19 28.43
N ILE A 115 -4.71 -5.89 28.67
CA ILE A 115 -3.69 -6.92 28.94
C ILE A 115 -4.01 -7.66 30.24
N THR A 116 -4.48 -6.93 31.27
CA THR A 116 -4.97 -7.51 32.53
C THR A 116 -6.15 -8.46 32.30
N LYS A 117 -7.12 -8.04 31.47
CA LYS A 117 -8.27 -8.87 31.11
C LYS A 117 -7.85 -10.13 30.35
N GLU A 118 -6.91 -10.03 29.41
CA GLU A 118 -6.43 -11.17 28.63
C GLU A 118 -5.61 -12.14 29.48
N PHE A 119 -4.81 -11.62 30.43
CA PHE A 119 -4.13 -12.44 31.43
C PHE A 119 -5.13 -13.22 32.29
N ASN A 120 -6.16 -12.54 32.81
CA ASN A 120 -7.21 -13.17 33.63
C ASN A 120 -8.12 -14.13 32.84
N ARG A 121 -8.10 -14.08 31.49
CA ARG A 121 -8.82 -15.04 30.64
C ARG A 121 -8.09 -16.38 30.54
N GLN A 122 -6.79 -16.42 30.80
CA GLN A 122 -6.00 -17.65 30.70
C GLN A 122 -6.49 -18.68 31.72
N TRP A 123 -6.74 -19.89 31.25
CA TRP A 123 -7.33 -20.95 32.07
C TRP A 123 -6.43 -21.31 33.26
N GLN A 124 -5.11 -21.28 33.10
CA GLN A 124 -4.17 -21.52 34.20
C GLN A 124 -4.39 -20.54 35.36
N ILE A 125 -4.71 -19.28 35.06
CA ILE A 125 -4.93 -18.22 36.05
C ILE A 125 -6.29 -18.42 36.74
N LYS A 126 -7.32 -18.80 35.99
CA LYS A 126 -8.66 -19.05 36.54
C LYS A 126 -8.75 -20.31 37.40
N PHE A 127 -8.13 -21.42 36.96
CA PHE A 127 -8.31 -22.72 37.61
C PHE A 127 -7.35 -22.94 38.78
N LEU A 128 -6.15 -22.36 38.76
CA LEU A 128 -5.15 -22.60 39.80
C LEU A 128 -5.68 -22.25 41.21
N PRO A 129 -6.25 -21.05 41.48
CA PRO A 129 -6.73 -20.73 42.82
C PRO A 129 -7.82 -21.69 43.31
N SER A 130 -8.81 -21.99 42.45
CA SER A 130 -9.90 -22.89 42.81
C SER A 130 -9.42 -24.31 43.09
N LEU A 131 -8.46 -24.81 42.31
CA LEU A 131 -7.93 -26.16 42.48
C LEU A 131 -7.05 -26.28 43.72
N VAL A 132 -6.23 -25.26 44.00
CA VAL A 132 -5.42 -25.15 45.23
C VAL A 132 -6.33 -25.11 46.46
N ILE A 133 -7.38 -24.28 46.46
CA ILE A 133 -8.34 -24.16 47.56
C ILE A 133 -9.10 -25.48 47.75
N ALA A 134 -9.60 -26.09 46.67
CA ALA A 134 -10.32 -27.36 46.74
C ALA A 134 -9.44 -28.48 47.31
N ASN A 135 -8.18 -28.58 46.87
CA ASN A 135 -7.25 -29.59 47.36
C ASN A 135 -6.88 -29.37 48.83
N ALA A 136 -6.69 -28.10 49.24
CA ALA A 136 -6.44 -27.76 50.64
C ALA A 136 -7.65 -28.09 51.54
N LEU A 137 -8.87 -27.74 51.13
CA LEU A 137 -10.09 -28.06 51.87
C LEU A 137 -10.31 -29.57 51.99
N LEU A 138 -10.07 -30.32 50.91
CA LEU A 138 -10.14 -31.78 50.94
C LEU A 138 -9.10 -32.38 51.89
N GLY A 139 -7.86 -31.85 51.88
CA GLY A 139 -6.82 -32.25 52.84
C GLY A 139 -7.19 -31.96 54.29
N VAL A 140 -7.73 -30.77 54.58
CA VAL A 140 -8.18 -30.42 55.94
C VAL A 140 -9.33 -31.30 56.39
N THR A 141 -10.31 -31.55 55.51
CA THR A 141 -11.43 -32.44 55.79
C THR A 141 -10.95 -33.87 56.04
N PHE A 142 -9.99 -34.35 55.25
CA PHE A 142 -9.35 -35.64 55.47
C PHE A 142 -8.67 -35.72 56.83
N ASN A 143 -7.86 -34.73 57.20
CA ASN A 143 -7.18 -34.69 58.49
C ASN A 143 -8.13 -34.62 59.69
N PHE A 144 -9.36 -34.15 59.49
CA PHE A 144 -10.38 -34.10 60.53
C PHE A 144 -11.18 -35.40 60.65
N LEU A 145 -11.39 -36.11 59.53
CA LEU A 145 -12.21 -37.31 59.47
C LEU A 145 -11.42 -38.61 59.70
N VAL A 146 -10.11 -38.59 59.47
CA VAL A 146 -9.25 -39.78 59.51
C VAL A 146 -8.30 -39.65 60.69
N ASP A 147 -8.34 -40.64 61.58
CA ASP A 147 -7.38 -40.74 62.68
C ASP A 147 -5.94 -40.94 62.15
N SER A 148 -4.94 -40.90 63.03
CA SER A 148 -3.51 -40.93 62.65
C SER A 148 -3.03 -42.07 61.72
N LYS A 149 -3.86 -43.07 61.43
CA LYS A 149 -3.59 -44.19 60.51
C LYS A 149 -4.67 -44.32 59.43
N VAL A 150 -4.23 -44.43 58.18
CA VAL A 150 -5.07 -44.60 56.98
C VAL A 150 -5.34 -46.10 56.78
N ASP A 151 -6.35 -46.62 57.47
CA ASP A 151 -6.58 -48.05 57.59
C ASP A 151 -7.75 -48.52 56.71
N THR A 152 -8.76 -47.68 56.47
CA THR A 152 -9.93 -48.10 55.69
C THR A 152 -9.78 -47.86 54.18
N GLY A 153 -10.50 -48.64 53.38
CA GLY A 153 -10.41 -48.57 51.92
C GLY A 153 -10.81 -47.20 51.34
N TRP A 154 -11.81 -46.52 51.92
CA TRP A 154 -12.25 -45.21 51.45
C TRP A 154 -11.26 -44.10 51.82
N GLU A 155 -10.57 -44.19 52.96
CA GLU A 155 -9.51 -43.26 53.34
C GLU A 155 -8.36 -43.33 52.35
N LYS A 156 -7.97 -44.53 51.93
CA LYS A 156 -6.93 -44.73 50.90
C LYS A 156 -7.34 -44.08 49.58
N ILE A 157 -8.59 -44.26 49.16
CA ILE A 157 -9.11 -43.63 47.92
C ILE A 157 -9.07 -42.11 48.03
N LEU A 158 -9.48 -41.54 49.16
CA LEU A 158 -9.49 -40.09 49.37
C LEU A 158 -8.07 -39.51 49.43
N ALA A 159 -7.14 -40.18 50.12
CA ALA A 159 -5.73 -39.82 50.15
C ALA A 159 -5.10 -39.83 48.74
N TRP A 160 -5.44 -40.84 47.92
CA TRP A 160 -5.03 -40.90 46.51
C TRP A 160 -5.61 -39.78 45.67
N LEU A 161 -6.89 -39.41 45.89
CA LEU A 161 -7.51 -38.28 45.21
C LEU A 161 -6.78 -36.96 45.53
N ILE A 162 -6.46 -36.72 46.81
CA ILE A 162 -5.68 -35.56 47.25
C ILE A 162 -4.29 -35.55 46.59
N PHE A 163 -3.63 -36.71 46.51
CA PHE A 163 -2.33 -36.83 45.85
C PHE A 163 -2.39 -36.51 44.35
N LEU A 164 -3.40 -37.02 43.63
CA LEU A 164 -3.59 -36.73 42.21
C LEU A 164 -3.90 -35.25 41.97
N LEU A 165 -4.77 -34.66 42.80
CA LEU A 165 -5.05 -33.22 42.78
C LEU A 165 -3.78 -32.41 43.08
N PHE A 166 -2.93 -32.86 44.00
CA PHE A 166 -1.65 -32.23 44.29
C PHE A 166 -0.70 -32.25 43.08
N ILE A 167 -0.56 -33.38 42.38
CA ILE A 167 0.24 -33.45 41.14
C ILE A 167 -0.32 -32.50 40.08
N ALA A 168 -1.64 -32.51 39.87
CA ALA A 168 -2.30 -31.62 38.92
C ALA A 168 -2.05 -30.14 39.29
N THR A 169 -2.14 -29.80 40.58
CA THR A 169 -1.87 -28.45 41.08
C THR A 169 -0.46 -28.00 40.76
N ASN A 170 0.54 -28.86 41.02
CA ASN A 170 1.95 -28.56 40.75
C ASN A 170 2.22 -28.32 39.25
N PHE A 171 1.62 -29.14 38.38
CA PHE A 171 1.71 -28.94 36.95
C PHE A 171 1.09 -27.61 36.52
N LEU A 172 -0.09 -27.28 37.05
CA LEU A 172 -0.75 -25.99 36.79
C LEU A 172 0.05 -24.81 37.31
N PHE A 173 0.63 -24.92 38.50
CA PHE A 173 1.45 -23.88 39.11
C PHE A 173 2.72 -23.59 38.30
N PHE A 174 3.40 -24.63 37.81
CA PHE A 174 4.53 -24.47 36.90
C PHE A 174 4.10 -23.80 35.57
N SER A 175 2.98 -24.25 35.00
CA SER A 175 2.42 -23.68 33.77
C SER A 175 2.02 -22.22 33.94
N PHE A 176 1.43 -21.88 35.10
CA PHE A 176 1.10 -20.53 35.53
C PHE A 176 2.34 -19.64 35.54
N PHE A 177 3.44 -20.05 36.19
CA PHE A 177 4.65 -19.22 36.24
C PHE A 177 5.33 -19.06 34.88
N LYS A 178 5.33 -20.12 34.07
CA LYS A 178 5.82 -20.03 32.69
C LYS A 178 5.02 -18.99 31.91
N LYS A 179 3.69 -18.94 32.08
CA LYS A 179 2.83 -17.95 31.45
C LYS A 179 3.03 -16.56 32.01
N LEU A 180 3.09 -16.41 33.34
CA LEU A 180 3.37 -15.15 34.01
C LEU A 180 4.68 -14.53 33.53
N GLY A 181 5.75 -15.33 33.42
CA GLY A 181 7.03 -14.90 32.86
C GLY A 181 6.95 -14.46 31.40
N GLN A 182 6.14 -15.15 30.56
CA GLN A 182 5.90 -14.73 29.18
C GLN A 182 5.23 -13.35 29.12
N TYR A 183 4.18 -13.12 29.92
CA TYR A 183 3.48 -11.83 29.98
C TYR A 183 4.36 -10.70 30.51
N ALA A 184 5.19 -10.96 31.52
CA ALA A 184 6.03 -9.93 32.16
C ALA A 184 7.22 -9.47 31.29
N THR A 185 7.78 -10.38 30.48
CA THR A 185 9.08 -10.15 29.81
C THR A 185 9.04 -10.12 28.29
N LYS A 186 8.03 -10.72 27.64
CA LYS A 186 8.02 -10.90 26.18
C LYS A 186 6.94 -10.06 25.51
N THR A 187 7.24 -8.79 25.20
CA THR A 187 6.32 -7.91 24.46
C THR A 187 5.79 -8.55 23.17
N LYS A 188 6.66 -9.21 22.40
CA LYS A 188 6.26 -9.90 21.16
C LYS A 188 5.17 -10.95 21.39
N PHE A 189 5.26 -11.71 22.49
CA PHE A 189 4.25 -12.71 22.83
C PHE A 189 2.88 -12.07 23.10
N LEU A 190 2.84 -10.91 23.77
CA LEU A 190 1.60 -10.16 24.01
C LEU A 190 1.00 -9.65 22.70
N LEU A 191 1.82 -9.04 21.84
CA LEU A 191 1.37 -8.56 20.53
C LEU A 191 0.83 -9.70 19.67
N ASP A 192 1.58 -10.80 19.55
CA ASP A 192 1.16 -11.98 18.78
C ASP A 192 -0.19 -12.50 19.26
N ARG A 193 -0.37 -12.58 20.59
CA ARG A 193 -1.62 -13.04 21.19
C ARG A 193 -2.81 -12.12 20.86
N LEU A 194 -2.64 -10.80 20.99
CA LEU A 194 -3.72 -9.85 20.72
C LEU A 194 -4.08 -9.80 19.22
N PHE A 195 -3.08 -9.92 18.34
CA PHE A 195 -3.31 -10.02 16.90
C PHE A 195 -4.02 -11.34 16.51
N ASP A 196 -3.71 -12.44 17.19
CA ASP A 196 -4.42 -13.70 17.03
C ASP A 196 -5.88 -13.56 17.44
N ASP A 197 -6.16 -12.87 18.55
CA ASP A 197 -7.52 -12.57 19.01
C ASP A 197 -8.28 -11.74 17.97
N LEU A 198 -7.68 -10.68 17.42
CA LEU A 198 -8.27 -9.89 16.32
C LEU A 198 -8.59 -10.76 15.10
N THR A 199 -7.64 -11.59 14.70
CA THR A 199 -7.81 -12.48 13.55
C THR A 199 -8.92 -13.49 13.80
N GLN A 200 -9.04 -14.02 15.03
CA GLN A 200 -10.11 -14.94 15.42
C GLN A 200 -11.47 -14.25 15.43
N VAL A 201 -11.55 -13.01 15.92
CA VAL A 201 -12.77 -12.20 15.86
C VAL A 201 -13.21 -12.00 14.41
N LEU A 202 -12.31 -11.54 13.53
CA LEU A 202 -12.64 -11.36 12.11
C LEU A 202 -13.09 -12.68 11.47
N ARG A 203 -12.37 -13.79 11.71
CA ARG A 203 -12.75 -15.12 11.20
C ARG A 203 -14.15 -15.54 11.67
N ARG A 204 -14.52 -15.29 12.94
CA ARG A 204 -15.86 -15.59 13.46
C ARG A 204 -16.94 -14.80 12.73
N VAL A 205 -16.69 -13.52 12.48
CA VAL A 205 -17.61 -12.66 11.71
C VAL A 205 -17.77 -13.17 10.29
N THR A 206 -16.66 -13.49 9.61
CA THR A 206 -16.68 -13.93 8.22
C THR A 206 -17.36 -15.30 8.05
N SER A 207 -17.07 -16.27 8.94
CA SER A 207 -17.50 -17.67 8.77
C SER A 207 -18.96 -17.92 9.15
N ASN A 208 -19.49 -17.23 10.17
CA ASN A 208 -20.81 -17.54 10.69
C ASN A 208 -21.92 -16.86 9.87
N ARG A 209 -22.70 -17.61 9.09
CA ARG A 209 -23.81 -17.08 8.27
C ARG A 209 -24.92 -16.41 9.10
N GLN A 210 -25.12 -16.81 10.36
CA GLN A 210 -26.17 -16.28 11.24
C GLN A 210 -25.61 -15.99 12.63
N MET A 211 -25.11 -14.77 12.83
CA MET A 211 -24.70 -14.29 14.14
C MET A 211 -25.81 -13.40 14.73
N SER A 212 -26.20 -13.64 15.98
CA SER A 212 -27.14 -12.76 16.68
C SER A 212 -26.49 -11.40 16.96
N ASP A 213 -27.29 -10.34 17.01
CA ASP A 213 -26.78 -8.97 17.19
C ASP A 213 -25.99 -8.83 18.51
N LYS A 214 -26.39 -9.53 19.58
CA LYS A 214 -25.63 -9.59 20.86
C LYS A 214 -24.22 -10.19 20.68
N ARG A 215 -24.09 -11.27 19.90
CA ARG A 215 -22.77 -11.89 19.64
C ARG A 215 -21.90 -11.00 18.75
N LEU A 216 -22.53 -10.23 17.86
CA LEU A 216 -21.84 -9.29 17.01
C LEU A 216 -21.30 -8.10 17.81
N GLN A 217 -22.11 -7.54 18.72
CA GLN A 217 -21.68 -6.49 19.63
C GLN A 217 -20.51 -6.97 20.50
N GLN A 218 -20.60 -8.18 21.07
CA GLN A 218 -19.49 -8.77 21.81
C GLN A 218 -18.24 -8.92 20.95
N SER A 219 -18.38 -9.33 19.69
CA SER A 219 -17.26 -9.43 18.75
C SER A 219 -16.65 -8.06 18.44
N GLN A 220 -17.48 -7.01 18.33
CA GLN A 220 -17.02 -5.64 18.13
C GLN A 220 -16.25 -5.13 19.36
N GLU A 221 -16.74 -5.37 20.57
CA GLU A 221 -16.05 -5.02 21.82
C GLU A 221 -14.72 -5.78 21.97
N GLU A 222 -14.70 -7.07 21.64
CA GLU A 222 -13.47 -7.87 21.63
C GLU A 222 -12.46 -7.35 20.58
N PHE A 223 -12.95 -6.93 19.40
CA PHE A 223 -12.12 -6.33 18.37
C PHE A 223 -11.50 -5.00 18.82
N ILE A 224 -12.32 -4.08 19.33
CA ILE A 224 -11.87 -2.76 19.79
C ILE A 224 -10.88 -2.93 20.94
N SER A 225 -11.21 -3.77 21.92
CA SER A 225 -10.36 -4.00 23.08
C SER A 225 -8.99 -4.58 22.67
N ALA A 226 -8.95 -5.58 21.79
CA ALA A 226 -7.68 -6.13 21.33
C ALA A 226 -6.84 -5.11 20.54
N LEU A 227 -7.47 -4.26 19.70
CA LEU A 227 -6.78 -3.16 19.02
C LEU A 227 -6.22 -2.12 19.99
N GLU A 228 -6.98 -1.71 21.00
CA GLU A 228 -6.53 -0.79 22.04
C GLU A 228 -5.32 -1.35 22.79
N GLY A 229 -5.38 -2.63 23.20
CA GLY A 229 -4.25 -3.29 23.85
C GLY A 229 -2.99 -3.36 22.97
N ILE A 230 -3.14 -3.56 21.65
CA ILE A 230 -2.01 -3.49 20.70
C ILE A 230 -1.46 -2.07 20.65
N GLY A 231 -2.33 -1.07 20.50
CA GLY A 231 -1.92 0.33 20.45
C GLY A 231 -1.20 0.78 21.71
N ASP A 232 -1.68 0.39 22.89
CA ASP A 232 -1.06 0.66 24.20
C ASP A 232 0.38 0.13 24.25
N ILE A 233 0.58 -1.13 23.82
CA ILE A 233 1.91 -1.75 23.76
C ILE A 233 2.82 -1.02 22.77
N LEU A 234 2.33 -0.72 21.56
CA LEU A 234 3.13 -0.07 20.53
C LEU A 234 3.49 1.38 20.88
N VAL A 235 2.57 2.12 21.52
CA VAL A 235 2.84 3.46 22.06
C VAL A 235 3.95 3.40 23.11
N PHE A 236 3.85 2.46 24.07
CA PHE A 236 4.87 2.28 25.09
C PHE A 236 6.25 1.94 24.48
N GLU A 237 6.31 0.98 23.56
CA GLU A 237 7.58 0.58 22.94
C GLU A 237 8.18 1.71 22.10
N THR A 238 7.33 2.49 21.43
CA THR A 238 7.73 3.70 20.69
C THR A 238 8.39 4.71 21.63
N LYS A 239 7.74 5.06 22.74
CA LYS A 239 8.30 6.01 23.73
C LYS A 239 9.61 5.54 24.35
N ASN A 240 9.76 4.23 24.55
CA ASN A 240 10.99 3.67 25.13
C ASN A 240 12.12 3.49 24.11
N ARG A 241 11.92 3.82 22.83
CA ARG A 241 12.89 3.67 21.72
C ARG A 241 13.48 2.25 21.63
N LYS A 242 12.73 1.23 22.04
CA LYS A 242 13.18 -0.16 22.01
C LYS A 242 12.65 -0.86 20.76
N ASN A 243 13.52 -1.67 20.14
CA ASN A 243 13.18 -2.63 19.09
C ASN A 243 12.30 -2.06 17.96
N HIS A 244 12.82 -1.08 17.22
CA HIS A 244 12.20 -0.45 16.04
C HIS A 244 11.50 -1.43 15.09
N GLN A 245 12.08 -2.61 14.88
CA GLN A 245 11.50 -3.65 14.01
C GLN A 245 10.14 -4.15 14.48
N TYR A 246 9.90 -4.30 15.80
CA TYR A 246 8.62 -4.76 16.31
C TYR A 246 7.51 -3.72 16.15
N ILE A 247 7.87 -2.43 16.23
CA ILE A 247 6.91 -1.34 16.02
C ILE A 247 6.49 -1.32 14.55
N ILE A 248 7.43 -1.42 13.62
CA ILE A 248 7.16 -1.51 12.18
C ILE A 248 6.31 -2.75 11.85
N GLU A 249 6.67 -3.92 12.41
CA GLU A 249 5.90 -5.16 12.23
C GLU A 249 4.47 -5.01 12.78
N GLY A 250 4.31 -4.40 13.96
CA GLY A 250 3.02 -4.11 14.57
C GLY A 250 2.15 -3.20 13.71
N LEU A 251 2.71 -2.07 13.22
CA LEU A 251 2.00 -1.14 12.33
C LEU A 251 1.53 -1.81 11.04
N LYS A 252 2.39 -2.62 10.40
CA LYS A 252 2.02 -3.41 9.21
C LYS A 252 0.90 -4.40 9.51
N ARG A 253 0.94 -5.09 10.66
CA ARG A 253 -0.13 -6.03 11.04
C ARG A 253 -1.46 -5.33 11.34
N ILE A 254 -1.46 -4.14 11.93
CA ILE A 254 -2.67 -3.33 12.09
C ILE A 254 -3.23 -2.96 10.71
N GLN A 255 -2.36 -2.55 9.78
CA GLN A 255 -2.76 -2.25 8.40
C GLN A 255 -3.38 -3.48 7.71
N ASP A 256 -2.73 -4.65 7.77
CA ASP A 256 -3.26 -5.90 7.20
C ASP A 256 -4.63 -6.28 7.77
N ILE A 257 -4.82 -6.07 9.08
CA ILE A 257 -6.10 -6.30 9.76
C ILE A 257 -7.15 -5.30 9.30
N SER A 258 -6.77 -4.04 9.11
CA SER A 258 -7.63 -2.99 8.58
C SER A 258 -8.11 -3.37 7.17
N GLU A 259 -7.20 -3.80 6.29
CA GLU A 259 -7.55 -4.26 4.94
C GLU A 259 -8.49 -5.47 4.96
N LYS A 260 -8.23 -6.46 5.83
CA LYS A 260 -9.15 -7.60 6.03
C LYS A 260 -10.52 -7.16 6.56
N PHE A 261 -10.55 -6.18 7.46
CA PHE A 261 -11.78 -5.61 7.99
C PHE A 261 -12.60 -4.93 6.87
N PHE A 262 -11.98 -4.15 5.98
CA PHE A 262 -12.66 -3.58 4.81
C PHE A 262 -13.05 -4.61 3.75
N ALA A 263 -12.27 -5.70 3.59
CA ALA A 263 -12.67 -6.78 2.69
C ALA A 263 -14.00 -7.44 3.11
N LEU A 264 -14.39 -7.35 4.39
CA LEU A 264 -15.72 -7.77 4.85
C LEU A 264 -16.84 -6.94 4.25
N GLN A 265 -16.59 -5.67 3.90
CA GLN A 265 -17.59 -4.83 3.27
C GLN A 265 -17.96 -5.34 1.88
N ASN A 266 -16.96 -5.68 1.06
CA ASN A 266 -17.18 -6.18 -0.28
C ASN A 266 -17.77 -7.60 -0.29
N SER A 267 -17.35 -8.45 0.65
CA SER A 267 -17.81 -9.84 0.71
C SER A 267 -19.15 -10.01 1.45
N GLN A 268 -19.43 -9.20 2.47
CA GLN A 268 -20.56 -9.35 3.40
C GLN A 268 -21.06 -7.98 3.92
N PRO A 269 -21.59 -7.09 3.06
CA PRO A 269 -21.90 -5.70 3.40
C PRO A 269 -22.90 -5.56 4.56
N GLY A 270 -23.88 -6.46 4.66
CA GLY A 270 -24.85 -6.46 5.76
C GLY A 270 -24.26 -6.82 7.13
N LYS A 271 -23.18 -7.61 7.18
CA LYS A 271 -22.47 -7.87 8.44
C LYS A 271 -21.48 -6.78 8.75
N PHE A 272 -20.81 -6.24 7.74
CA PHE A 272 -19.93 -5.10 7.88
C PHE A 272 -20.69 -3.88 8.43
N SER A 273 -21.88 -3.58 7.87
CA SER A 273 -22.73 -2.51 8.39
C SER A 273 -23.13 -2.77 9.84
N LYS A 274 -23.51 -3.99 10.22
CA LYS A 274 -23.82 -4.32 11.62
C LYS A 274 -22.60 -4.29 12.56
N LEU A 275 -21.40 -4.64 12.08
CA LEU A 275 -20.14 -4.48 12.85
C LEU A 275 -19.79 -3.01 13.08
N LEU A 276 -20.23 -2.14 12.18
CA LEU A 276 -20.14 -0.71 12.33
C LEU A 276 -21.28 -0.18 13.22
N HIS A 277 -22.50 -0.71 13.08
CA HIS A 277 -23.73 -0.11 13.60
C HIS A 277 -24.14 -0.59 15.00
N SER A 278 -24.10 0.35 15.96
CA SER A 278 -25.08 0.41 17.06
C SER A 278 -25.97 1.68 17.00
N SER A 279 -25.63 2.67 16.18
CA SER A 279 -26.46 3.82 15.74
C SER A 279 -25.74 4.56 14.58
N PRO A 280 -26.41 5.45 13.81
CA PRO A 280 -25.76 6.23 12.75
C PRO A 280 -24.54 7.03 13.23
N GLU A 281 -24.59 7.56 14.45
CA GLU A 281 -23.47 8.28 15.08
C GLU A 281 -22.38 7.34 15.64
N LYS A 282 -22.74 6.12 16.04
CA LYS A 282 -21.80 5.09 16.52
C LYS A 282 -21.24 4.22 15.40
N SER A 283 -21.62 4.47 14.15
CA SER A 283 -21.22 3.69 12.97
C SER A 283 -19.71 3.69 12.71
N LEU A 284 -18.95 4.56 13.38
CA LEU A 284 -17.53 4.73 13.17
C LEU A 284 -16.65 4.11 14.26
N VAL A 285 -17.20 3.51 15.33
CA VAL A 285 -16.39 3.17 16.53
C VAL A 285 -15.23 2.22 16.20
N ALA A 286 -15.48 1.12 15.49
CA ALA A 286 -14.41 0.15 15.16
C ALA A 286 -13.36 0.74 14.21
N LEU A 287 -13.79 1.54 13.23
CA LEU A 287 -12.88 2.26 12.34
C LEU A 287 -12.06 3.30 13.11
N MET A 288 -12.70 4.07 13.98
CA MET A 288 -12.04 5.07 14.81
C MET A 288 -11.10 4.43 15.81
N ALA A 289 -11.37 3.22 16.31
CA ALA A 289 -10.42 2.49 17.13
C ALA A 289 -9.10 2.23 16.39
N ILE A 290 -9.15 1.82 15.11
CA ILE A 290 -7.97 1.65 14.24
C ILE A 290 -7.27 3.00 14.03
N VAL A 291 -8.02 4.02 13.61
CA VAL A 291 -7.50 5.38 13.35
C VAL A 291 -6.80 5.94 14.60
N ASN A 292 -7.45 5.83 15.76
CA ASN A 292 -6.93 6.31 17.03
C ASN A 292 -5.64 5.60 17.42
N GLN A 293 -5.48 4.30 17.12
CA GLN A 293 -4.20 3.63 17.40
C GLN A 293 -3.06 4.20 16.54
N PHE A 294 -3.30 4.46 15.25
CA PHE A 294 -2.28 5.10 14.41
C PHE A 294 -1.94 6.53 14.89
N ILE A 295 -2.94 7.33 15.29
CA ILE A 295 -2.73 8.67 15.86
C ILE A 295 -1.85 8.58 17.12
N ARG A 296 -2.22 7.73 18.09
CA ARG A 296 -1.48 7.60 19.35
C ARG A 296 -0.04 7.17 19.13
N ILE A 297 0.20 6.22 18.22
CA ILE A 297 1.57 5.77 17.88
C ILE A 297 2.34 6.90 17.19
N HIS A 298 1.69 7.66 16.30
CA HIS A 298 2.29 8.82 15.64
C HIS A 298 2.71 9.89 16.65
N GLU A 299 1.81 10.29 17.56
CA GLU A 299 2.10 11.28 18.60
C GLU A 299 3.22 10.81 19.54
N ALA A 300 3.19 9.55 19.96
CA ALA A 300 4.26 8.96 20.77
C ALA A 300 5.60 8.95 20.05
N ALA A 301 5.61 8.74 18.73
CA ALA A 301 6.81 8.79 17.91
C ALA A 301 7.38 10.21 17.81
N LEU A 302 6.53 11.22 17.65
CA LEU A 302 6.94 12.63 17.63
C LEU A 302 7.53 13.08 18.97
N GLU A 303 6.90 12.69 20.09
CA GLU A 303 7.37 12.99 21.45
C GLU A 303 8.84 12.55 21.65
N VAL A 304 9.20 11.40 21.07
CA VAL A 304 10.56 10.86 21.13
C VAL A 304 11.40 11.11 19.87
N LYS A 305 10.94 11.97 18.96
CA LYS A 305 11.63 12.33 17.70
C LYS A 305 11.98 11.13 16.80
N ASN A 306 11.16 10.08 16.80
CA ASN A 306 11.29 8.95 15.88
C ASN A 306 10.47 9.20 14.60
N LEU A 307 11.03 9.98 13.68
CA LEU A 307 10.34 10.42 12.45
C LEU A 307 9.93 9.27 11.53
N GLU A 308 10.66 8.16 11.54
CA GLU A 308 10.33 7.00 10.70
C GLU A 308 9.03 6.32 11.14
N ILE A 309 8.84 6.11 12.44
CA ILE A 309 7.59 5.55 12.99
C ILE A 309 6.43 6.54 12.84
N ALA A 310 6.68 7.84 13.07
CA ALA A 310 5.69 8.88 12.85
C ALA A 310 5.19 8.85 11.39
N ARG A 311 6.12 8.86 10.43
CA ARG A 311 5.83 8.70 9.00
C ARG A 311 5.03 7.44 8.70
N LEU A 312 5.49 6.28 9.15
CA LEU A 312 4.85 5.00 8.83
C LEU A 312 3.40 4.95 9.36
N SER A 313 3.17 5.53 10.55
CA SER A 313 1.84 5.63 11.13
C SER A 313 0.91 6.54 10.30
N LEU A 314 1.43 7.67 9.82
CA LEU A 314 0.69 8.58 8.93
C LEU A 314 0.44 7.95 7.54
N ASP A 315 1.42 7.26 6.97
CA ASP A 315 1.28 6.54 5.70
C ASP A 315 0.15 5.49 5.78
N ASN A 316 0.03 4.78 6.91
CA ASN A 316 -1.07 3.85 7.16
C ASN A 316 -2.44 4.55 7.23
N LEU A 317 -2.53 5.74 7.83
CA LEU A 317 -3.75 6.54 7.83
C LEU A 317 -4.13 7.01 6.41
N ILE A 318 -3.15 7.42 5.61
CA ILE A 318 -3.37 7.80 4.20
C ILE A 318 -3.81 6.60 3.38
N GLN A 319 -3.22 5.42 3.60
CA GLN A 319 -3.63 4.18 2.94
C GLN A 319 -5.05 3.77 3.32
N LEU A 320 -5.41 3.93 4.60
CA LEU A 320 -6.77 3.73 5.08
C LEU A 320 -7.77 4.67 4.37
N LEU A 321 -7.45 5.96 4.30
CA LEU A 321 -8.25 6.95 3.57
C LEU A 321 -8.39 6.60 2.09
N ARG A 322 -7.29 6.15 1.48
CA ARG A 322 -7.28 5.70 0.10
C ARG A 322 -8.23 4.53 -0.09
N SER A 323 -8.18 3.49 0.75
CA SER A 323 -9.07 2.34 0.65
C SER A 323 -10.54 2.74 0.79
N LEU A 324 -10.88 3.58 1.78
CA LEU A 324 -12.25 4.10 1.97
C LEU A 324 -12.75 4.91 0.77
N SER A 325 -11.88 5.72 0.16
CA SER A 325 -12.24 6.58 -0.98
C SER A 325 -12.56 5.81 -2.27
N LYS A 326 -12.29 4.50 -2.33
CA LYS A 326 -12.60 3.63 -3.48
C LYS A 326 -14.04 3.16 -3.48
N GLU A 327 -14.72 3.20 -2.35
CA GLU A 327 -16.05 2.63 -2.17
C GLU A 327 -17.10 3.72 -1.95
N ILE A 328 -18.35 3.43 -2.30
CA ILE A 328 -19.47 4.35 -2.11
C ILE A 328 -20.02 4.14 -0.69
N ASN A 329 -20.57 5.19 -0.07
CA ASN A 329 -21.22 5.21 1.26
C ASN A 329 -20.30 5.39 2.49
N HIS A 330 -19.10 5.95 2.31
CA HIS A 330 -18.17 6.26 3.40
C HIS A 330 -18.06 7.75 3.71
N ASP A 331 -19.08 8.53 3.37
CA ASP A 331 -19.00 10.00 3.40
C ASP A 331 -18.60 10.53 4.80
N GLN A 332 -19.16 9.97 5.88
CA GLN A 332 -18.80 10.37 7.25
C GLN A 332 -17.40 9.89 7.66
N SER A 333 -17.05 8.64 7.36
CA SER A 333 -15.72 8.06 7.65
C SER A 333 -14.60 8.86 6.99
N ILE A 334 -14.79 9.19 5.71
CA ILE A 334 -13.85 9.97 4.90
C ILE A 334 -13.71 11.38 5.47
N LYS A 335 -14.83 12.07 5.74
CA LYS A 335 -14.81 13.39 6.37
C LYS A 335 -14.02 13.39 7.68
N ARG A 336 -14.29 12.42 8.55
CA ARG A 336 -13.61 12.30 9.85
C ARG A 336 -12.12 12.02 9.70
N LEU A 337 -11.74 11.13 8.78
CA LEU A 337 -10.34 10.76 8.56
C LEU A 337 -9.54 11.89 7.91
N ILE A 338 -10.13 12.64 6.97
CA ILE A 338 -9.50 13.85 6.44
C ILE A 338 -9.31 14.90 7.53
N GLN A 339 -10.30 15.09 8.40
CA GLN A 339 -10.16 15.98 9.56
C GLN A 339 -9.02 15.53 10.47
N VAL A 340 -8.92 14.24 10.79
CA VAL A 340 -7.81 13.68 11.59
C VAL A 340 -6.46 13.97 10.94
N ILE A 341 -6.32 13.77 9.62
CA ILE A 341 -5.06 14.06 8.91
C ILE A 341 -4.74 15.56 8.94
N ALA A 342 -5.75 16.42 8.83
CA ALA A 342 -5.59 17.87 8.97
C ALA A 342 -5.19 18.28 10.39
N ASP A 343 -5.75 17.65 11.42
CA ASP A 343 -5.38 17.90 12.82
C ASP A 343 -3.94 17.45 13.08
N LEU A 344 -3.54 16.29 12.55
CA LEU A 344 -2.15 15.79 12.63
C LEU A 344 -1.17 16.73 11.93
N ARG A 345 -1.50 17.29 10.76
CA ARG A 345 -0.69 18.34 10.11
C ARG A 345 -0.44 19.48 11.10
N ASP A 346 -1.51 19.96 11.71
CA ASP A 346 -1.48 21.13 12.56
C ASP A 346 -0.61 20.89 13.80
N THR A 347 -0.67 19.68 14.39
CA THR A 347 0.23 19.23 15.46
C THR A 347 1.69 19.11 14.99
N ASN A 348 1.93 18.53 13.81
CA ASN A 348 3.27 18.36 13.24
C ASN A 348 3.94 19.70 12.92
N GLN A 349 3.15 20.65 12.46
CA GLN A 349 3.56 22.02 12.19
C GLN A 349 4.04 22.72 13.46
N GLN A 350 3.35 22.52 14.59
CA GLN A 350 3.76 23.07 15.89
C GLN A 350 5.08 22.46 16.38
N ASN A 351 5.32 21.18 16.07
CA ASN A 351 6.54 20.46 16.45
C ASN A 351 7.73 20.69 15.49
N GLN A 352 7.58 21.54 14.46
CA GLN A 352 8.58 21.82 13.42
C GLN A 352 9.07 20.57 12.67
N ASP A 353 8.22 19.55 12.52
CA ASP A 353 8.54 18.35 11.75
C ASP A 353 8.21 18.56 10.27
N GLU A 354 9.23 19.01 9.53
CA GLU A 354 9.15 19.34 8.11
C GLU A 354 8.69 18.14 7.25
N PHE A 355 9.07 16.91 7.63
CA PHE A 355 8.74 15.72 6.85
C PHE A 355 7.28 15.28 7.06
N SER A 356 6.82 15.29 8.31
CA SER A 356 5.40 14.98 8.59
C SER A 356 4.47 16.06 8.06
N ALA A 357 4.93 17.32 8.01
CA ALA A 357 4.22 18.39 7.33
C ALA A 357 4.13 18.13 5.80
N THR A 358 5.21 17.69 5.15
CA THR A 358 5.21 17.29 3.74
C THR A 358 4.23 16.14 3.45
N LEU A 359 4.23 15.09 4.27
CA LEU A 359 3.31 13.95 4.12
C LEU A 359 1.85 14.39 4.27
N SER A 360 1.58 15.27 5.23
CA SER A 360 0.26 15.85 5.49
C SER A 360 -0.24 16.83 4.41
N VAL A 361 0.59 17.09 3.40
CA VAL A 361 0.25 17.81 2.19
C VAL A 361 0.13 16.85 0.99
N SER A 362 0.98 15.82 0.94
CA SER A 362 1.00 14.83 -0.14
C SER A 362 -0.23 13.91 -0.20
N TRP A 363 -0.97 13.75 0.91
CA TRP A 363 -2.12 12.83 0.99
C TRP A 363 -3.17 13.11 -0.08
N TYR A 364 -3.41 14.39 -0.41
CA TYR A 364 -4.39 14.78 -1.41
C TYR A 364 -4.05 14.12 -2.76
N ILE A 365 -2.79 14.20 -3.18
CA ILE A 365 -2.38 13.60 -4.44
C ILE A 365 -2.32 12.07 -4.35
N ASN A 366 -1.79 11.54 -3.24
CA ASN A 366 -1.70 10.10 -2.99
C ASN A 366 -3.06 9.39 -2.94
N VAL A 367 -4.14 10.12 -2.67
CA VAL A 367 -5.50 9.56 -2.64
C VAL A 367 -6.26 9.91 -3.92
N VAL A 368 -6.35 11.18 -4.31
CA VAL A 368 -7.22 11.64 -5.42
C VAL A 368 -6.73 11.12 -6.77
N PHE A 369 -5.43 11.15 -7.02
CA PHE A 369 -4.86 10.81 -8.33
C PHE A 369 -4.48 9.34 -8.49
N LYS A 370 -4.65 8.52 -7.44
CA LYS A 370 -4.46 7.08 -7.57
C LYS A 370 -5.69 6.41 -8.18
N ASP A 371 -5.45 5.24 -8.79
CA ASP A 371 -6.47 4.35 -9.34
C ASP A 371 -7.63 4.18 -8.36
N SER A 372 -8.86 4.07 -8.88
CA SER A 372 -10.11 3.76 -8.17
C SER A 372 -10.70 4.80 -7.21
N PHE A 373 -10.13 6.00 -7.06
CA PHE A 373 -10.75 7.08 -6.26
C PHE A 373 -12.14 7.48 -6.82
N LYS A 374 -13.16 7.52 -5.96
CA LYS A 374 -14.51 7.92 -6.33
C LYS A 374 -14.68 9.43 -6.33
N VAL A 375 -14.98 9.95 -7.51
CA VAL A 375 -15.04 11.40 -7.80
C VAL A 375 -16.07 12.14 -6.93
N LYS A 376 -17.12 11.47 -6.45
CA LYS A 376 -18.09 12.07 -5.52
C LYS A 376 -17.48 12.67 -4.24
N TYR A 377 -16.33 12.17 -3.81
CA TYR A 377 -15.63 12.68 -2.62
C TYR A 377 -14.72 13.88 -2.91
N LEU A 378 -14.51 14.22 -4.19
CA LEU A 378 -13.51 15.20 -4.61
C LEU A 378 -13.72 16.56 -3.95
N SER A 379 -14.98 17.02 -3.81
CA SER A 379 -15.29 18.30 -3.15
C SER A 379 -14.79 18.35 -1.70
N GLU A 380 -15.03 17.31 -0.90
CA GLU A 380 -14.55 17.26 0.49
C GLU A 380 -13.02 17.27 0.56
N PHE A 381 -12.36 16.50 -0.30
CA PHE A 381 -10.90 16.48 -0.38
C PHE A 381 -10.34 17.86 -0.74
N ASN A 382 -10.96 18.54 -1.72
CA ASN A 382 -10.56 19.88 -2.11
C ASN A 382 -10.71 20.86 -0.95
N ASN A 383 -11.88 20.93 -0.32
CA ASN A 383 -12.15 21.89 0.76
C ASN A 383 -11.10 21.80 1.88
N ARG A 384 -10.71 20.57 2.23
CA ARG A 384 -9.72 20.30 3.28
C ARG A 384 -8.28 20.55 2.85
N PHE A 385 -7.95 20.23 1.60
CA PHE A 385 -6.66 20.56 1.01
C PHE A 385 -6.45 22.09 0.95
N VAL A 386 -7.46 22.81 0.46
CA VAL A 386 -7.50 24.28 0.38
C VAL A 386 -7.34 24.93 1.75
N TYR A 387 -8.10 24.48 2.74
CA TYR A 387 -7.98 24.97 4.11
C TYR A 387 -6.54 24.81 4.66
N GLY A 388 -5.87 23.70 4.35
CA GLY A 388 -4.48 23.50 4.71
C GLY A 388 -3.55 24.54 4.07
N ILE A 389 -3.73 24.79 2.79
CA ILE A 389 -2.92 25.76 2.05
C ILE A 389 -3.15 27.18 2.56
N HIS A 390 -4.38 27.54 2.92
CA HIS A 390 -4.66 28.82 3.55
C HIS A 390 -3.84 29.02 4.81
N LYS A 391 -3.80 28.00 5.67
CA LYS A 391 -3.06 28.05 6.93
C LYS A 391 -1.55 28.23 6.67
N ILE A 392 -1.00 27.52 5.69
CA ILE A 392 0.41 27.62 5.27
C ILE A 392 0.74 29.04 4.79
N ILE A 393 -0.13 29.62 3.95
CA ILE A 393 0.07 30.97 3.37
C ILE A 393 -0.05 32.05 4.42
N SER A 394 -1.15 32.04 5.19
CA SER A 394 -1.43 33.03 6.24
C SER A 394 -0.40 32.99 7.37
N SER A 395 0.07 31.79 7.75
CA SER A 395 1.10 31.61 8.79
C SER A 395 2.54 31.77 8.28
N ARG A 396 2.72 32.20 7.01
CA ARG A 396 4.02 32.46 6.37
C ARG A 396 5.03 31.30 6.39
N GLN A 397 4.56 30.08 6.17
CA GLN A 397 5.39 28.89 6.18
C GLN A 397 6.02 28.58 4.82
N THR A 398 7.04 29.35 4.43
CA THR A 398 7.62 29.30 3.07
C THR A 398 8.20 27.93 2.73
N GLN A 399 8.93 27.27 3.65
CA GLN A 399 9.52 25.95 3.40
C GLN A 399 8.47 24.88 3.11
N LEU A 400 7.41 24.84 3.92
CA LEU A 400 6.31 23.89 3.73
C LEU A 400 5.55 24.16 2.43
N PHE A 401 5.40 25.42 2.05
CA PHE A 401 4.81 25.79 0.76
C PHE A 401 5.68 25.32 -0.42
N LYS A 402 7.00 25.48 -0.35
CA LYS A 402 7.93 24.94 -1.38
C LYS A 402 7.80 23.43 -1.53
N GLN A 403 7.70 22.70 -0.42
CA GLN A 403 7.50 21.24 -0.42
C GLN A 403 6.14 20.81 -0.96
N LEU A 404 5.08 21.55 -0.63
CA LEU A 404 3.76 21.39 -1.24
C LEU A 404 3.87 21.48 -2.77
N VAL A 405 4.45 22.57 -3.27
CA VAL A 405 4.61 22.83 -4.71
C VAL A 405 5.46 21.73 -5.35
N PHE A 406 6.57 21.35 -4.72
CA PHE A 406 7.41 20.22 -5.13
C PHE A 406 6.60 18.93 -5.32
N THR A 407 5.83 18.58 -4.29
CA THR A 407 5.02 17.35 -4.28
C THR A 407 3.94 17.38 -5.37
N LEU A 408 3.30 18.53 -5.57
CA LEU A 408 2.29 18.71 -6.62
C LEU A 408 2.88 18.52 -8.00
N HIS A 409 4.08 19.08 -8.25
CA HIS A 409 4.75 18.93 -9.53
C HIS A 409 5.27 17.51 -9.76
N GLU A 410 5.93 16.88 -8.79
CA GLU A 410 6.38 15.48 -8.93
C GLU A 410 5.19 14.55 -9.19
N SER A 411 4.09 14.78 -8.49
CA SER A 411 2.95 13.88 -8.59
C SER A 411 2.09 14.15 -9.82
N SER A 412 2.09 15.37 -10.36
CA SER A 412 1.53 15.65 -11.70
C SER A 412 2.28 14.91 -12.81
N ALA A 413 3.50 14.44 -12.55
CA ALA A 413 4.29 13.63 -13.46
C ALA A 413 4.00 12.13 -13.36
N ILE A 414 3.11 11.66 -12.46
CA ILE A 414 2.81 10.22 -12.30
C ILE A 414 2.39 9.62 -13.67
N PRO A 415 3.19 8.70 -14.23
CA PRO A 415 2.90 8.10 -15.52
C PRO A 415 1.74 7.11 -15.38
N PHE A 416 0.95 7.00 -16.45
CA PHE A 416 0.01 5.92 -16.64
C PHE A 416 0.71 4.56 -16.45
N LYS A 417 0.03 3.62 -15.80
CA LYS A 417 0.51 2.24 -15.61
C LYS A 417 0.76 1.61 -16.99
N ASP A 418 2.00 1.19 -17.21
CA ASP A 418 2.43 0.37 -18.33
C ASP A 418 1.59 -0.92 -18.44
N ASN A 419 0.71 -1.04 -19.43
CA ASN A 419 0.50 -2.32 -20.10
C ASN A 419 1.41 -2.34 -21.34
N LYS A 420 2.53 -3.07 -21.22
CA LYS A 420 3.49 -3.27 -22.29
C LYS A 420 2.89 -4.16 -23.38
N GLN A 421 2.44 -3.53 -24.46
CA GLN A 421 2.68 -3.88 -25.87
C GLN A 421 1.88 -2.88 -26.73
N PRO A 422 2.33 -2.51 -27.94
CA PRO A 422 1.48 -1.80 -28.87
C PRO A 422 0.40 -2.79 -29.34
N ILE A 423 -0.71 -2.85 -28.60
CA ILE A 423 -1.91 -3.62 -28.93
C ILE A 423 -2.35 -3.30 -30.38
N VAL A 424 -2.09 -2.08 -30.85
CA VAL A 424 -2.25 -1.63 -32.24
C VAL A 424 -1.50 -2.49 -33.26
N ALA A 425 -0.25 -2.88 -32.99
CA ALA A 425 0.53 -3.73 -33.89
C ALA A 425 0.05 -5.20 -33.86
N GLU A 426 -0.65 -5.63 -32.81
CA GLU A 426 -1.13 -7.00 -32.63
C GLU A 426 -2.58 -7.17 -33.13
N ILE A 427 -3.43 -6.14 -33.01
CA ILE A 427 -4.74 -6.05 -33.68
C ILE A 427 -4.56 -5.94 -35.19
N GLN A 428 -3.70 -5.05 -35.66
CA GLN A 428 -3.49 -4.81 -37.09
C GLN A 428 -2.88 -6.05 -37.76
N LYS A 429 -1.95 -6.72 -37.06
CA LYS A 429 -1.41 -8.03 -37.46
C LYS A 429 -2.42 -9.16 -37.36
N SER A 430 -3.35 -9.16 -36.40
CA SER A 430 -4.40 -10.19 -36.29
C SER A 430 -5.50 -10.02 -37.35
N VAL A 431 -5.83 -8.78 -37.73
CA VAL A 431 -6.75 -8.45 -38.83
C VAL A 431 -6.14 -8.78 -40.19
N GLU A 432 -4.84 -8.49 -40.40
CA GLU A 432 -4.10 -8.88 -41.61
C GLU A 432 -3.86 -10.39 -41.70
N GLN A 433 -3.59 -11.07 -40.58
CA GLN A 433 -3.43 -12.52 -40.54
C GLN A 433 -4.73 -13.30 -40.75
N LEU A 434 -5.89 -12.72 -40.43
CA LEU A 434 -7.20 -13.33 -40.72
C LEU A 434 -7.59 -13.16 -42.20
N SER A 435 -7.06 -12.16 -42.89
CA SER A 435 -7.25 -11.97 -44.34
C SER A 435 -6.36 -12.86 -45.21
N CYS A 436 -5.29 -13.46 -44.66
CA CYS A 436 -4.32 -14.25 -45.43
C CYS A 436 -4.27 -15.75 -45.07
N LYS A 437 -5.16 -16.25 -44.20
CA LYS A 437 -5.03 -17.58 -43.58
C LYS A 437 -5.70 -18.75 -44.31
N GLU A 438 -6.11 -18.60 -45.56
CA GLU A 438 -6.78 -19.70 -46.29
C GLU A 438 -5.90 -20.42 -47.35
N ASN A 439 -4.65 -19.98 -47.60
CA ASN A 439 -3.90 -20.52 -48.75
C ASN A 439 -2.42 -20.93 -48.56
N ASN A 440 -1.90 -21.08 -47.33
CA ASN A 440 -0.45 -21.29 -47.12
C ASN A 440 -0.01 -22.45 -46.21
N GLN A 441 -0.90 -23.34 -45.77
CA GLN A 441 -0.51 -24.39 -44.80
C GLN A 441 0.21 -25.62 -45.39
N ASN A 442 0.11 -25.90 -46.69
CA ASN A 442 0.79 -27.08 -47.28
C ASN A 442 2.16 -26.78 -47.92
N LYS A 443 2.48 -25.51 -48.20
CA LYS A 443 3.80 -25.11 -48.74
C LYS A 443 4.87 -24.98 -47.64
N GLN A 444 4.46 -24.65 -46.42
CA GLN A 444 5.35 -24.51 -45.26
C GLN A 444 5.91 -25.83 -44.70
N LEU A 445 5.32 -27.00 -44.99
CA LEU A 445 5.81 -28.26 -44.41
C LEU A 445 7.06 -28.80 -45.13
N LEU A 446 7.12 -28.66 -46.47
CA LEU A 446 8.31 -29.02 -47.26
C LEU A 446 9.45 -27.99 -47.10
N GLU A 447 9.13 -26.71 -46.91
CA GLU A 447 10.13 -25.67 -46.63
C GLU A 447 10.73 -25.79 -45.22
N LYS A 448 10.01 -26.37 -44.25
CA LYS A 448 10.50 -26.59 -42.87
C LYS A 448 11.44 -27.79 -42.75
N LEU A 449 11.35 -28.78 -43.64
CA LEU A 449 12.27 -29.92 -43.71
C LEU A 449 13.59 -29.55 -44.41
N ASN A 450 13.53 -28.69 -45.43
CA ASN A 450 14.72 -28.23 -46.16
C ASN A 450 15.41 -27.01 -45.50
N ASN A 451 14.70 -26.25 -44.65
CA ASN A 451 15.25 -25.19 -43.80
C ASN A 451 15.44 -25.65 -42.34
N PHE A 452 16.04 -26.82 -42.14
CA PHE A 452 16.64 -27.17 -40.86
C PHE A 452 18.16 -26.84 -40.77
N PRO A 453 18.63 -25.58 -40.90
CA PRO A 453 20.02 -25.25 -40.64
C PRO A 453 20.17 -24.45 -39.34
N ASP A 454 21.23 -24.77 -38.59
CA ASP A 454 22.09 -23.93 -37.72
C ASP A 454 21.47 -23.00 -36.64
N LYS A 455 20.33 -22.33 -36.88
CA LYS A 455 19.66 -21.42 -35.92
C LYS A 455 18.99 -22.13 -34.75
N PHE A 456 18.58 -23.40 -34.91
CA PHE A 456 17.98 -24.19 -33.82
C PHE A 456 19.03 -24.52 -32.75
N LEU A 457 20.24 -24.88 -33.19
CA LEU A 457 21.40 -25.07 -32.32
C LEU A 457 21.80 -23.77 -31.61
N GLU A 458 21.57 -22.61 -32.24
CA GLU A 458 22.00 -21.33 -31.69
C GLU A 458 21.18 -20.77 -30.52
N ASN A 459 19.88 -21.04 -30.46
CA ASN A 459 18.99 -20.22 -29.62
C ASN A 459 18.20 -20.97 -28.54
N GLN A 460 18.09 -22.30 -28.59
CA GLN A 460 17.18 -23.05 -27.70
C GLN A 460 17.85 -23.97 -26.68
N LEU A 461 19.14 -24.25 -26.79
CA LEU A 461 19.85 -25.07 -25.80
C LEU A 461 20.51 -24.18 -24.75
N ARG A 462 19.75 -23.85 -23.69
CA ARG A 462 20.15 -22.88 -22.65
C ARG A 462 20.63 -23.54 -21.37
N THR A 463 20.46 -24.85 -21.25
CA THR A 463 20.85 -25.62 -20.06
C THR A 463 21.69 -26.84 -20.46
N GLU A 464 22.55 -27.28 -19.55
CA GLU A 464 23.40 -28.47 -19.76
C GLU A 464 22.55 -29.73 -20.01
N GLU A 465 21.39 -29.82 -19.38
CA GLU A 465 20.44 -30.94 -19.48
C GLU A 465 19.82 -31.05 -20.89
N GLN A 466 19.43 -29.92 -21.48
CA GLN A 466 18.90 -29.86 -22.84
C GLN A 466 19.96 -30.25 -23.88
N LEU A 467 21.22 -29.85 -23.65
CA LEU A 467 22.32 -30.14 -24.57
C LEU A 467 22.67 -31.64 -24.54
N ASN A 468 22.62 -32.27 -23.35
CA ASN A 468 22.80 -33.71 -23.19
C ASN A 468 21.66 -34.53 -23.80
N HIS A 469 20.40 -34.07 -23.66
CA HIS A 469 19.24 -34.73 -24.27
C HIS A 469 19.30 -34.71 -25.81
N CYS A 470 19.74 -33.60 -26.41
CA CYS A 470 19.96 -33.53 -27.86
C CYS A 470 21.08 -34.47 -28.35
N LEU A 471 22.13 -34.67 -27.55
CA LEU A 471 23.20 -35.61 -27.89
C LEU A 471 22.70 -37.07 -27.90
N GLU A 472 21.78 -37.43 -27.01
CA GLU A 472 21.14 -38.77 -27.01
C GLU A 472 20.19 -38.96 -28.20
N LEU A 473 19.39 -37.95 -28.55
CA LEU A 473 18.52 -38.00 -29.73
C LEU A 473 19.31 -38.13 -31.04
N ILE A 474 20.49 -37.52 -31.13
CA ILE A 474 21.37 -37.68 -32.29
C ILE A 474 21.90 -39.11 -32.40
N LYS A 475 22.21 -39.79 -31.28
CA LYS A 475 22.61 -41.20 -31.27
C LYS A 475 21.47 -42.12 -31.71
N GLU A 476 20.25 -41.85 -31.26
CA GLU A 476 19.06 -42.59 -31.70
C GLU A 476 18.78 -42.39 -33.20
N LEU A 477 18.92 -41.15 -33.70
CA LEU A 477 18.78 -40.86 -35.12
C LEU A 477 19.86 -41.53 -35.97
N GLN A 478 21.12 -41.53 -35.52
CA GLN A 478 22.21 -42.27 -36.17
C GLN A 478 21.91 -43.77 -36.26
N TYR A 479 21.35 -44.36 -35.20
CA TYR A 479 20.93 -45.75 -35.18
C TYR A 479 19.79 -46.04 -36.18
N ILE A 480 18.78 -45.17 -36.23
CA ILE A 480 17.65 -45.31 -37.17
C ILE A 480 18.10 -45.17 -38.63
N ILE A 481 19.01 -44.24 -38.90
CA ILE A 481 19.51 -43.97 -40.25
C ILE A 481 20.41 -45.11 -40.74
N PHE A 482 21.22 -45.68 -39.85
CA PHE A 482 22.08 -46.83 -40.14
C PHE A 482 21.28 -48.09 -40.52
N HIS A 483 20.05 -48.23 -40.04
CA HIS A 483 19.21 -49.42 -40.29
C HIS A 483 18.11 -49.27 -41.35
N ARG A 484 17.76 -48.06 -41.80
CA ARG A 484 16.61 -47.83 -42.71
C ARG A 484 16.92 -47.26 -44.09
N PHE A 485 18.13 -46.78 -44.34
CA PHE A 485 18.46 -46.11 -45.60
C PHE A 485 19.51 -46.89 -46.42
N SER A 486 19.42 -46.82 -47.75
CA SER A 486 20.37 -47.47 -48.66
C SER A 486 21.75 -46.81 -48.60
N SER A 487 22.80 -47.59 -48.92
CA SER A 487 24.21 -47.21 -48.73
C SER A 487 24.61 -45.88 -49.37
N ALA A 488 23.99 -45.49 -50.48
CA ALA A 488 24.31 -44.23 -51.18
C ALA A 488 23.86 -42.96 -50.44
N ASN A 489 22.85 -43.03 -49.56
CA ASN A 489 22.36 -41.87 -48.79
C ASN A 489 22.87 -41.85 -47.34
N GLN A 490 23.50 -42.94 -46.88
CA GLN A 490 24.00 -43.02 -45.51
C GLN A 490 25.23 -42.15 -45.29
N GLU A 491 26.18 -42.13 -46.23
CA GLU A 491 27.46 -41.42 -46.06
C GLU A 491 27.27 -39.89 -45.98
N GLU A 492 26.39 -39.32 -46.81
CA GLU A 492 26.06 -37.89 -46.80
C GLU A 492 25.40 -37.45 -45.48
N ILE A 493 24.44 -38.24 -44.99
CA ILE A 493 23.69 -37.96 -43.76
C ILE A 493 24.58 -38.17 -42.52
N GLN A 494 25.46 -39.18 -42.55
CA GLN A 494 26.38 -39.47 -41.44
C GLN A 494 27.43 -38.36 -41.28
N LYS A 495 27.94 -37.82 -42.40
CA LYS A 495 28.85 -36.67 -42.40
C LYS A 495 28.20 -35.40 -41.82
N GLN A 496 26.94 -35.14 -42.13
CA GLN A 496 26.19 -34.02 -41.56
C GLN A 496 25.91 -34.18 -40.06
N LEU A 497 25.61 -35.40 -39.61
CA LEU A 497 25.39 -35.69 -38.18
C LEU A 497 26.67 -35.58 -37.36
N GLU A 498 27.83 -35.96 -37.92
CA GLU A 498 29.12 -35.83 -37.25
C GLU A 498 29.55 -34.35 -37.12
N GLU A 499 29.27 -33.52 -38.12
CA GLU A 499 29.47 -32.08 -38.04
C GLU A 499 28.61 -31.43 -36.94
N ILE A 500 27.35 -31.84 -36.82
CA ILE A 500 26.43 -31.36 -35.77
C ILE A 500 26.91 -31.79 -34.37
N ASN A 501 27.37 -33.02 -34.22
CA ASN A 501 27.88 -33.55 -32.95
C ASN A 501 29.12 -32.76 -32.47
N ASN A 502 30.06 -32.48 -33.37
CA ASN A 502 31.27 -31.69 -33.05
C ASN A 502 30.93 -30.25 -32.65
N LYS A 503 29.94 -29.61 -33.30
CA LYS A 503 29.45 -28.26 -32.94
C LYS A 503 28.81 -28.24 -31.54
N LEU A 504 28.12 -29.30 -31.12
CA LEU A 504 27.49 -29.42 -29.80
C LEU A 504 28.52 -29.60 -28.67
N VAL A 505 29.53 -30.45 -28.85
CA VAL A 505 30.59 -30.69 -27.85
C VAL A 505 31.38 -29.42 -27.54
N LEU A 506 31.75 -28.64 -28.57
CA LEU A 506 32.41 -27.33 -28.43
C LEU A 506 31.55 -26.31 -27.65
N ARG A 507 30.22 -26.40 -27.76
CA ARG A 507 29.26 -25.52 -27.09
C ARG A 507 29.12 -25.87 -25.59
N LEU A 508 29.13 -27.16 -25.25
CA LEU A 508 29.12 -27.64 -23.86
C LEU A 508 30.37 -27.15 -23.10
N PHE A 509 31.53 -27.18 -23.77
CA PHE A 509 32.80 -26.68 -23.22
C PHE A 509 32.74 -25.16 -22.92
N ARG A 510 32.22 -24.35 -23.86
CA ARG A 510 32.01 -22.90 -23.65
C ARG A 510 31.02 -22.59 -22.52
N PHE A 511 30.02 -23.44 -22.30
CA PHE A 511 29.03 -23.23 -21.25
C PHE A 511 29.65 -23.38 -19.85
N LYS A 512 30.48 -24.41 -19.63
CA LYS A 512 31.19 -24.64 -18.35
C LYS A 512 32.22 -23.55 -18.06
N PHE A 513 32.91 -23.05 -19.09
CA PHE A 513 33.88 -21.96 -18.97
C PHE A 513 33.22 -20.62 -18.57
N ASN A 514 32.07 -20.28 -19.18
CA ASN A 514 31.34 -19.03 -18.89
C ASN A 514 30.73 -18.98 -17.47
N ALA A 515 30.41 -20.12 -16.86
CA ALA A 515 29.91 -20.18 -15.49
C ALA A 515 30.99 -19.79 -14.45
N ILE A 516 32.25 -20.14 -14.72
CA ILE A 516 33.40 -19.79 -13.87
C ILE A 516 33.69 -18.29 -13.97
N VAL A 517 33.67 -17.72 -15.17
CA VAL A 517 33.84 -16.27 -15.42
C VAL A 517 32.74 -15.44 -14.75
N LYS A 518 31.48 -15.90 -14.79
CA LYS A 518 30.34 -15.21 -14.12
C LYS A 518 30.48 -15.15 -12.60
N ARG A 519 31.07 -16.17 -11.95
CA ARG A 519 31.35 -16.17 -10.50
C ARG A 519 32.41 -15.13 -10.13
N ILE A 520 33.47 -15.03 -10.91
CA ILE A 520 34.55 -14.05 -10.69
C ILE A 520 34.03 -12.61 -10.89
N GLN A 521 33.22 -12.38 -11.93
CA GLN A 521 32.60 -11.08 -12.18
C GLN A 521 31.56 -10.67 -11.12
N SER A 522 30.86 -11.63 -10.48
CA SER A 522 29.92 -11.37 -9.39
C SER A 522 30.61 -10.81 -8.14
N CYS A 523 31.79 -11.36 -7.78
CA CYS A 523 32.59 -10.86 -6.67
C CYS A 523 33.14 -9.45 -6.92
N LEU A 524 33.62 -9.19 -8.14
CA LEU A 524 34.12 -7.85 -8.52
C LEU A 524 33.01 -6.79 -8.59
N ARG A 525 31.78 -7.16 -8.97
CA ARG A 525 30.62 -6.25 -8.96
C ARG A 525 30.20 -5.85 -7.55
N LYS A 526 30.29 -6.74 -6.55
CA LYS A 526 29.96 -6.41 -5.15
C LYS A 526 30.93 -5.38 -4.56
N LEU A 527 32.22 -5.50 -4.88
CA LEU A 527 33.25 -4.54 -4.43
C LEU A 527 33.07 -3.16 -5.10
N LYS A 528 32.77 -3.15 -6.41
CA LYS A 528 32.56 -1.91 -7.17
C LYS A 528 31.26 -1.19 -6.74
N TYR A 529 30.23 -1.94 -6.31
CA TYR A 529 28.93 -1.40 -5.90
C TYR A 529 28.96 -0.65 -4.56
N GLN A 530 29.84 -1.03 -3.62
CA GLN A 530 29.99 -0.30 -2.35
C GLN A 530 30.66 1.06 -2.53
N VAL A 531 31.67 1.15 -3.41
CA VAL A 531 32.39 2.40 -3.70
C VAL A 531 31.56 3.34 -4.59
N TYR A 532 30.68 2.82 -5.46
CA TYR A 532 29.81 3.63 -6.32
C TYR A 532 28.55 4.16 -5.60
N LYS A 533 28.13 3.55 -4.48
CA LYS A 533 26.89 3.91 -3.76
C LYS A 533 26.97 5.27 -3.07
N GLU A 534 28.17 5.76 -2.78
CA GLU A 534 28.42 7.04 -2.10
C GLU A 534 28.68 8.19 -3.10
N ALA A 535 29.15 7.88 -4.31
CA ALA A 535 29.44 8.89 -5.34
C ALA A 535 28.25 9.18 -6.31
N ASN A 536 27.27 8.28 -6.42
CA ASN A 536 26.35 8.24 -7.57
C ASN A 536 24.85 8.52 -7.28
N GLN A 537 24.50 9.05 -6.10
CA GLN A 537 23.10 9.31 -5.76
C GLN A 537 22.48 10.42 -6.64
N THR A 538 23.24 11.42 -7.07
CA THR A 538 22.75 12.51 -7.92
C THR A 538 22.64 12.09 -9.39
N GLU A 539 23.61 11.33 -9.92
CA GLU A 539 23.62 10.88 -11.31
C GLU A 539 22.59 9.76 -11.57
N GLN A 540 22.34 8.87 -10.59
CA GLN A 540 21.24 7.89 -10.69
C GLN A 540 19.85 8.52 -10.57
N ILE A 541 19.71 9.64 -9.86
CA ILE A 541 18.45 10.40 -9.84
C ILE A 541 18.24 11.05 -11.20
N VAL A 542 19.27 11.64 -11.81
CA VAL A 542 19.19 12.24 -13.15
C VAL A 542 18.97 11.21 -14.25
N GLU A 543 19.65 10.05 -14.24
CA GLU A 543 19.46 8.98 -15.23
C GLU A 543 18.09 8.29 -15.08
N LYS A 544 17.64 8.01 -13.84
CA LYS A 544 16.27 7.52 -13.62
C LYS A 544 15.22 8.55 -14.01
N ARG A 545 15.48 9.85 -13.79
CA ARG A 545 14.63 10.97 -14.19
C ARG A 545 14.57 11.12 -15.71
N ASN A 546 15.68 10.99 -16.43
CA ASN A 546 15.72 11.10 -17.89
C ASN A 546 15.09 9.87 -18.58
N LYS A 547 15.39 8.66 -18.09
CA LYS A 547 14.75 7.41 -18.58
C LYS A 547 13.26 7.35 -18.26
N PHE A 548 12.83 8.01 -17.19
CA PHE A 548 11.43 8.25 -16.88
C PHE A 548 10.82 9.30 -17.83
N LEU A 549 11.55 10.35 -18.19
CA LEU A 549 11.13 11.42 -19.08
C LEU A 549 10.87 10.93 -20.51
N ASP A 550 11.77 10.13 -21.07
CA ASP A 550 11.62 9.56 -22.42
C ASP A 550 10.35 8.68 -22.49
N LYS A 551 10.12 7.92 -21.43
CA LYS A 551 8.96 7.03 -21.29
C LYS A 551 7.65 7.78 -21.00
N PHE A 552 7.75 8.98 -20.42
CA PHE A 552 6.63 9.85 -20.14
C PHE A 552 6.13 10.58 -21.40
N LEU A 553 7.05 11.05 -22.25
CA LEU A 553 6.75 11.68 -23.54
C LEU A 553 6.02 10.72 -24.49
N GLU A 554 6.43 9.45 -24.50
CA GLU A 554 5.79 8.39 -25.30
C GLU A 554 4.32 8.14 -24.89
N ASN A 555 4.01 8.20 -23.59
CA ASN A 555 2.64 7.99 -23.08
C ASN A 555 1.66 9.13 -23.43
N GLN A 556 2.12 10.38 -23.51
CA GLN A 556 1.24 11.52 -23.84
C GLN A 556 0.86 11.55 -25.32
N LEU A 557 1.85 11.32 -26.20
CA LEU A 557 1.60 11.13 -27.63
C LEU A 557 0.64 9.97 -27.85
N ARG A 558 0.81 8.87 -27.12
CA ARG A 558 -0.06 7.69 -27.20
C ARG A 558 -1.51 7.95 -26.78
N ILE A 559 -1.82 8.81 -25.81
CA ILE A 559 -3.24 9.11 -25.46
C ILE A 559 -3.93 9.85 -26.60
N GLN A 560 -3.27 10.88 -27.14
CA GLN A 560 -3.77 11.59 -28.32
C GLN A 560 -3.89 10.63 -29.51
N GLU A 561 -2.91 9.74 -29.68
CA GLU A 561 -2.87 8.74 -30.73
C GLU A 561 -3.93 7.65 -30.55
N GLN A 562 -4.23 7.17 -29.35
CA GLN A 562 -5.27 6.17 -29.07
C GLN A 562 -6.67 6.74 -29.29
N VAL A 563 -6.91 7.98 -28.85
CA VAL A 563 -8.16 8.69 -29.17
C VAL A 563 -8.26 8.88 -30.68
N TYR A 564 -7.16 9.28 -31.33
CA TYR A 564 -7.09 9.45 -32.78
C TYR A 564 -7.24 8.13 -33.55
N GLN A 565 -6.71 7.00 -33.05
CA GLN A 565 -6.81 5.67 -33.65
C GLN A 565 -8.21 5.08 -33.44
N PHE A 566 -8.84 5.32 -32.29
CA PHE A 566 -10.25 5.00 -32.08
C PHE A 566 -11.15 5.83 -33.00
N LEU A 567 -10.84 7.12 -33.17
CA LEU A 567 -11.46 8.00 -34.16
C LEU A 567 -11.25 7.46 -35.58
N GLU A 568 -10.04 7.05 -35.93
CA GLU A 568 -9.68 6.50 -37.24
C GLU A 568 -10.36 5.15 -37.49
N LEU A 569 -10.50 4.28 -36.48
CA LEU A 569 -11.27 3.04 -36.56
C LEU A 569 -12.75 3.36 -36.80
N CYS A 570 -13.33 4.30 -36.05
CA CYS A 570 -14.69 4.79 -36.27
C CYS A 570 -14.86 5.40 -37.67
N GLN A 571 -13.83 6.07 -38.18
CA GLN A 571 -13.80 6.74 -39.48
C GLN A 571 -13.51 5.78 -40.65
N LYS A 572 -12.82 4.66 -40.43
CA LYS A 572 -12.71 3.54 -41.39
C LYS A 572 -14.03 2.78 -41.50
N LEU A 573 -14.80 2.72 -40.40
CA LEU A 573 -16.17 2.19 -40.38
C LEU A 573 -17.20 3.13 -41.04
N LYS A 574 -16.81 4.37 -41.38
CA LYS A 574 -17.61 5.38 -42.12
C LYS A 574 -17.97 4.94 -43.54
N ASN A 575 -17.16 4.06 -44.16
CA ASN A 575 -17.28 3.71 -45.58
C ASN A 575 -18.32 2.61 -45.89
N LYS A 576 -19.14 2.20 -44.91
CA LYS A 576 -20.36 1.39 -45.14
C LYS A 576 -21.57 2.09 -44.51
N GLU A 577 -22.40 2.66 -45.38
CA GLU A 577 -23.51 3.57 -45.12
C GLU A 577 -24.55 3.10 -44.09
N THR A 578 -25.10 4.06 -43.35
CA THR A 578 -26.50 4.24 -42.92
C THR A 578 -26.57 5.44 -41.96
N SER A 579 -27.76 6.03 -41.78
CA SER A 579 -28.06 7.15 -40.86
C SER A 579 -27.51 6.97 -39.43
N GLN A 580 -27.32 5.74 -38.97
CA GLN A 580 -26.69 5.41 -37.68
C GLN A 580 -25.22 5.83 -37.58
N ASN A 581 -24.49 6.00 -38.69
CA ASN A 581 -23.11 6.49 -38.67
C ASN A 581 -23.04 7.99 -38.36
N LYS A 582 -24.03 8.77 -38.78
CA LYS A 582 -24.10 10.22 -38.49
C LYS A 582 -24.21 10.45 -36.98
N GLN A 583 -25.13 9.73 -36.32
CA GLN A 583 -25.31 9.79 -34.87
C GLN A 583 -24.04 9.41 -34.09
N ARG A 584 -23.21 8.49 -34.61
CA ARG A 584 -21.93 8.10 -33.97
C ARG A 584 -20.90 9.21 -34.03
N VAL A 585 -20.72 9.80 -35.21
CA VAL A 585 -19.78 10.91 -35.43
C VAL A 585 -20.18 12.10 -34.57
N GLU A 586 -21.49 12.39 -34.47
CA GLU A 586 -22.02 13.42 -33.58
C GLU A 586 -21.66 13.15 -32.11
N LYS A 587 -21.95 11.96 -31.59
CA LYS A 587 -21.60 11.58 -30.19
C LYS A 587 -20.10 11.59 -29.92
N LEU A 588 -19.29 11.24 -30.91
CA LEU A 588 -17.83 11.19 -30.75
C LEU A 588 -17.22 12.60 -30.78
N ASN A 589 -17.72 13.47 -31.66
CA ASN A 589 -17.38 14.89 -31.67
C ASN A 589 -17.82 15.56 -30.36
N GLU A 590 -19.01 15.23 -29.88
CA GLU A 590 -19.53 15.69 -28.58
C GLU A 590 -18.63 15.23 -27.43
N LEU A 591 -18.25 13.94 -27.40
CA LEU A 591 -17.33 13.41 -26.39
C LEU A 591 -15.98 14.14 -26.42
N ASN A 592 -15.40 14.37 -27.61
CA ASN A 592 -14.13 15.08 -27.75
C ASN A 592 -14.24 16.53 -27.28
N LEU A 593 -15.33 17.22 -27.64
CA LEU A 593 -15.61 18.58 -27.20
C LEU A 593 -15.71 18.67 -25.67
N LEU A 594 -16.49 17.78 -25.06
CA LEU A 594 -16.72 17.74 -23.62
C LEU A 594 -15.48 17.29 -22.84
N ALA A 595 -14.72 16.33 -23.35
CA ALA A 595 -13.48 15.85 -22.71
C ALA A 595 -12.45 16.97 -22.56
N ASN A 596 -12.38 17.88 -23.55
CA ASN A 596 -11.52 19.05 -23.49
C ASN A 596 -12.04 20.13 -22.53
N GLN A 597 -13.34 20.14 -22.24
CA GLN A 597 -14.02 21.09 -21.36
C GLN A 597 -14.37 20.51 -19.98
N LEU A 598 -13.83 19.33 -19.65
CA LEU A 598 -14.27 18.51 -18.54
C LEU A 598 -13.97 19.14 -17.17
N ARG A 599 -14.97 19.79 -16.59
CA ARG A 599 -14.85 20.63 -15.40
C ARG A 599 -15.87 20.27 -14.34
N THR A 600 -17.12 19.99 -14.68
CA THR A 600 -18.14 19.67 -13.66
C THR A 600 -18.35 18.17 -13.52
N GLN A 601 -18.83 17.74 -12.34
CA GLN A 601 -19.19 16.33 -12.15
C GLN A 601 -20.28 15.90 -13.15
N GLU A 602 -21.18 16.82 -13.50
CA GLU A 602 -22.22 16.62 -14.50
C GLU A 602 -21.62 16.37 -15.88
N GLN A 603 -20.64 17.17 -16.31
CA GLN A 603 -19.92 16.95 -17.56
C GLN A 603 -19.20 15.59 -17.57
N LEU A 604 -18.58 15.19 -16.46
CA LEU A 604 -17.97 13.87 -16.35
C LEU A 604 -19.00 12.75 -16.46
N ASN A 605 -20.11 12.85 -15.74
CA ASN A 605 -21.18 11.86 -15.82
C ASN A 605 -21.74 11.77 -17.25
N HIS A 606 -21.90 12.91 -17.93
CA HIS A 606 -22.33 12.97 -19.33
C HIS A 606 -21.33 12.29 -20.26
N CYS A 607 -20.02 12.58 -20.15
CA CYS A 607 -18.99 11.89 -20.91
C CYS A 607 -19.00 10.38 -20.67
N LEU A 608 -19.15 9.93 -19.42
CA LEU A 608 -19.18 8.50 -19.08
C LEU A 608 -20.42 7.81 -19.65
N GLU A 609 -21.58 8.46 -19.66
CA GLU A 609 -22.78 7.93 -20.32
C GLU A 609 -22.59 7.91 -21.85
N LEU A 610 -21.99 8.92 -22.48
CA LEU A 610 -21.64 8.88 -23.91
C LEU A 610 -20.72 7.69 -24.25
N VAL A 611 -19.71 7.40 -23.43
CA VAL A 611 -18.83 6.24 -23.61
C VAL A 611 -19.60 4.92 -23.51
N LYS A 612 -20.54 4.82 -22.58
CA LYS A 612 -21.41 3.64 -22.41
C LYS A 612 -22.41 3.48 -23.55
N GLU A 613 -22.93 4.57 -24.10
CA GLU A 613 -23.76 4.54 -25.30
C GLU A 613 -22.95 4.09 -26.53
N LEU A 614 -21.72 4.61 -26.69
CA LEU A 614 -20.79 4.17 -27.73
C LEU A 614 -20.46 2.68 -27.59
N LYS A 615 -20.24 2.19 -26.37
CA LYS A 615 -20.07 0.76 -26.07
C LYS A 615 -21.22 -0.07 -26.60
N ASN A 616 -22.46 0.32 -26.28
CA ASN A 616 -23.66 -0.41 -26.72
C ASN A 616 -23.77 -0.44 -28.25
N ILE A 617 -23.45 0.67 -28.91
CA ILE A 617 -23.46 0.78 -30.37
C ILE A 617 -22.40 -0.13 -31.01
N ILE A 618 -21.19 -0.19 -30.42
CA ILE A 618 -20.09 -1.02 -30.89
C ILE A 618 -20.42 -2.51 -30.69
N PHE A 619 -20.84 -2.91 -29.49
CA PHE A 619 -21.16 -4.31 -29.18
C PHE A 619 -22.32 -4.86 -29.99
N TYR A 620 -23.33 -4.04 -30.28
CA TYR A 620 -24.44 -4.45 -31.14
C TYR A 620 -23.97 -4.82 -32.56
N ARG A 621 -23.04 -4.04 -33.12
CA ARG A 621 -22.59 -4.20 -34.51
C ARG A 621 -21.46 -5.22 -34.68
N PHE A 622 -20.62 -5.40 -33.67
CA PHE A 622 -19.42 -6.22 -33.74
C PHE A 622 -19.51 -7.46 -32.84
N ARG A 623 -20.55 -8.28 -33.03
CA ARG A 623 -20.71 -9.54 -32.28
C ARG A 623 -19.54 -10.52 -32.45
N SER A 624 -18.77 -10.42 -33.53
CA SER A 624 -17.64 -11.29 -33.85
C SER A 624 -16.27 -10.72 -33.47
N VAL A 625 -16.18 -9.46 -33.03
CA VAL A 625 -14.91 -8.83 -32.61
C VAL A 625 -14.66 -9.18 -31.13
N ASN A 626 -13.39 -9.24 -30.74
CA ASN A 626 -12.97 -9.49 -29.38
C ASN A 626 -13.57 -8.45 -28.41
N GLN A 627 -14.67 -8.80 -27.74
CA GLN A 627 -15.39 -7.91 -26.84
C GLN A 627 -14.55 -7.52 -25.62
N GLU A 628 -13.59 -8.36 -25.22
CA GLU A 628 -12.68 -8.13 -24.10
C GLU A 628 -11.74 -6.95 -24.38
N GLU A 629 -11.19 -6.89 -25.59
CA GLU A 629 -10.29 -5.81 -26.03
C GLU A 629 -11.00 -4.47 -26.12
N ILE A 630 -12.22 -4.44 -26.68
CA ILE A 630 -13.05 -3.23 -26.71
C ILE A 630 -13.40 -2.79 -25.28
N GLN A 631 -13.69 -3.74 -24.39
CA GLN A 631 -13.97 -3.43 -22.98
C GLN A 631 -12.76 -2.81 -22.28
N GLU A 632 -11.55 -3.33 -22.51
CA GLU A 632 -10.30 -2.76 -21.97
C GLU A 632 -10.07 -1.33 -22.46
N GLN A 633 -10.25 -1.06 -23.77
CA GLN A 633 -10.12 0.28 -24.34
C GLN A 633 -11.15 1.28 -23.77
N LEU A 634 -12.39 0.84 -23.57
CA LEU A 634 -13.43 1.69 -22.98
C LEU A 634 -13.16 2.00 -21.50
N GLU A 635 -12.60 1.04 -20.75
CA GLU A 635 -12.13 1.26 -19.38
C GLU A 635 -10.95 2.24 -19.34
N GLU A 636 -10.02 2.15 -20.29
CA GLU A 636 -8.93 3.11 -20.48
C GLU A 636 -9.47 4.53 -20.76
N ILE A 637 -10.43 4.68 -21.68
CA ILE A 637 -11.08 5.97 -21.96
C ILE A 637 -11.78 6.53 -20.71
N ASN A 638 -12.52 5.71 -19.97
CA ASN A 638 -13.18 6.14 -18.74
C ASN A 638 -12.17 6.62 -17.69
N ASN A 639 -11.06 5.88 -17.52
CA ASN A 639 -9.98 6.27 -16.61
C ASN A 639 -9.32 7.58 -17.06
N ASN A 640 -9.12 7.79 -18.36
CA ASN A 640 -8.59 9.02 -18.94
C ASN A 640 -9.51 10.22 -18.69
N LEU A 641 -10.82 10.06 -18.86
CA LEU A 641 -11.81 11.11 -18.57
C LEU A 641 -11.80 11.47 -17.08
N VAL A 642 -11.85 10.48 -16.19
CA VAL A 642 -11.79 10.71 -14.74
C VAL A 642 -10.48 11.39 -14.33
N PHE A 643 -9.36 11.00 -14.92
CA PHE A 643 -8.06 11.64 -14.68
C PHE A 643 -8.07 13.09 -15.15
N ARG A 644 -8.51 13.34 -16.40
CA ARG A 644 -8.60 14.69 -16.98
C ARG A 644 -9.46 15.61 -16.13
N PHE A 645 -10.59 15.13 -15.64
CA PHE A 645 -11.45 15.84 -14.69
C PHE A 645 -10.70 16.24 -13.41
N LYS A 646 -10.04 15.28 -12.75
CA LYS A 646 -9.26 15.53 -11.52
C LYS A 646 -8.10 16.49 -11.75
N PHE A 647 -7.45 16.38 -12.90
CA PHE A 647 -6.34 17.23 -13.29
C PHE A 647 -6.80 18.67 -13.55
N ASN A 648 -7.87 18.85 -14.33
CA ASN A 648 -8.48 20.17 -14.52
C ASN A 648 -8.88 20.77 -13.18
N ASN A 649 -9.52 19.99 -12.31
CA ASN A 649 -9.83 20.39 -10.94
C ASN A 649 -8.59 20.89 -10.16
N LEU A 650 -7.46 20.21 -10.27
CA LEU A 650 -6.21 20.63 -9.63
C LEU A 650 -5.67 21.96 -10.20
N ILE A 651 -5.75 22.18 -11.51
CA ILE A 651 -5.38 23.47 -12.11
C ILE A 651 -6.22 24.60 -11.51
N TYR A 652 -7.53 24.40 -11.32
CA TYR A 652 -8.37 25.42 -10.66
C TYR A 652 -7.96 25.68 -9.22
N LEU A 653 -7.63 24.63 -8.46
CA LEU A 653 -7.11 24.83 -7.11
C LEU A 653 -5.84 25.68 -7.15
N MET A 654 -4.91 25.39 -8.06
CA MET A 654 -3.68 26.20 -8.19
C MET A 654 -3.96 27.64 -8.59
N PHE A 655 -4.96 27.85 -9.44
CA PHE A 655 -5.40 29.18 -9.81
C PHE A 655 -5.97 29.96 -8.61
N ASP A 656 -6.81 29.32 -7.81
CA ASP A 656 -7.36 29.92 -6.61
C ASP A 656 -6.28 30.15 -5.52
N ILE A 657 -5.29 29.26 -5.39
CA ILE A 657 -4.14 29.45 -4.50
C ILE A 657 -3.37 30.71 -4.89
N GLY A 658 -3.07 30.86 -6.19
CA GLY A 658 -2.37 32.04 -6.70
C GLY A 658 -3.12 33.34 -6.38
N ALA A 659 -4.44 33.35 -6.56
CA ALA A 659 -5.29 34.47 -6.16
C ALA A 659 -5.27 34.72 -4.65
N TYR A 660 -5.28 33.68 -3.82
CA TYR A 660 -5.19 33.80 -2.37
C TYR A 660 -3.80 34.26 -1.89
N CYS A 661 -2.73 33.95 -2.64
CA CYS A 661 -1.41 34.54 -2.41
C CYS A 661 -1.44 36.05 -2.64
N ILE A 662 -2.07 36.54 -3.71
CA ILE A 662 -2.24 38.00 -3.94
C ILE A 662 -3.02 38.63 -2.79
N PHE A 663 -4.10 37.99 -2.35
CA PHE A 663 -4.89 38.47 -1.21
C PHE A 663 -4.05 38.69 0.05
N ASN A 664 -3.13 37.77 0.33
CA ASN A 664 -2.22 37.86 1.47
C ASN A 664 -0.92 38.63 1.18
N ASN A 665 -0.81 39.28 0.02
CA ASN A 665 0.42 39.95 -0.47
C ASN A 665 1.66 39.03 -0.46
N ARG A 666 1.48 37.74 -0.77
CA ARG A 666 2.52 36.69 -0.83
C ARG A 666 2.95 36.39 -2.25
N TYR A 667 3.49 37.40 -2.93
CA TYR A 667 4.01 37.26 -4.29
C TYR A 667 5.22 36.31 -4.36
N ASP A 668 5.98 36.18 -3.27
CA ASP A 668 7.03 35.17 -3.12
C ASP A 668 6.51 33.74 -3.32
N TYR A 669 5.27 33.45 -2.90
CA TYR A 669 4.68 32.11 -3.10
C TYR A 669 4.21 31.89 -4.53
N ILE A 670 3.77 32.95 -5.20
CA ILE A 670 3.45 32.89 -6.63
C ILE A 670 4.72 32.59 -7.43
N TYR A 671 5.84 33.19 -7.06
CA TYR A 671 7.14 32.89 -7.64
C TYR A 671 7.46 31.39 -7.51
N GLU A 672 7.38 30.84 -6.29
CA GLU A 672 7.63 29.41 -6.05
C GLU A 672 6.69 28.50 -6.86
N LEU A 673 5.40 28.85 -6.96
CA LEU A 673 4.43 28.11 -7.79
C LEU A 673 4.84 28.06 -9.28
N TRP A 674 5.50 29.09 -9.78
CA TRP A 674 5.86 29.21 -11.18
C TRP A 674 7.23 28.63 -11.49
N THR A 675 8.22 28.90 -10.65
CA THR A 675 9.63 28.59 -10.93
C THR A 675 10.05 27.20 -10.46
N PHE A 676 9.19 26.47 -9.75
CA PHE A 676 9.54 25.16 -9.21
C PHE A 676 10.13 24.18 -10.26
N ARG A 677 9.63 24.18 -11.50
CA ARG A 677 10.14 23.32 -12.58
C ARG A 677 11.39 23.86 -13.30
N GLN A 678 11.77 25.11 -13.05
CA GLN A 678 12.89 25.79 -13.69
C GLN A 678 13.69 26.56 -12.63
N PRO A 679 14.57 25.88 -11.87
CA PRO A 679 15.41 26.57 -10.92
C PRO A 679 16.33 27.57 -11.67
N ASN A 680 16.68 28.67 -11.01
CA ASN A 680 17.37 29.80 -11.65
C ASN A 680 18.75 29.45 -12.24
N ASP A 681 19.33 28.32 -11.83
CA ASP A 681 20.60 27.76 -12.28
C ASP A 681 20.46 26.73 -13.42
N ALA A 682 19.24 26.47 -13.91
CA ALA A 682 19.02 25.60 -15.05
C ALA A 682 19.36 26.31 -16.36
N ASP A 683 20.54 26.01 -16.92
CA ASP A 683 21.00 26.52 -18.22
C ASP A 683 20.07 26.16 -19.40
N ALA A 684 19.16 25.20 -19.21
CA ALA A 684 18.15 24.82 -20.18
C ALA A 684 16.74 25.18 -19.67
N HIS A 685 15.94 25.86 -20.49
CA HIS A 685 14.49 25.92 -20.28
C HIS A 685 13.91 24.52 -20.40
N TRP A 686 13.62 23.89 -19.26
CA TRP A 686 13.02 22.56 -19.20
C TRP A 686 11.60 22.60 -19.80
N HIS A 687 11.48 22.30 -21.10
CA HIS A 687 10.22 21.97 -21.76
C HIS A 687 9.82 20.54 -21.38
N CYS A 688 9.50 20.29 -20.11
CA CYS A 688 8.86 19.03 -19.76
C CYS A 688 7.50 19.02 -20.45
N GLY A 689 7.27 18.11 -21.40
CA GLY A 689 5.96 17.84 -22.00
C GLY A 689 4.90 17.32 -21.00
N GLY A 690 5.14 17.49 -19.69
CA GLY A 690 4.18 17.19 -18.65
C GLY A 690 3.25 18.35 -18.40
N ASN A 691 1.96 18.01 -18.34
CA ASN A 691 0.89 18.77 -17.72
C ASN A 691 1.43 19.65 -16.58
N ASP A 692 1.50 20.95 -16.84
CA ASP A 692 1.87 21.94 -15.86
C ASP A 692 0.65 22.29 -15.02
N ILE A 693 0.86 22.53 -13.74
CA ILE A 693 -0.23 22.89 -12.84
C ILE A 693 -0.60 24.38 -13.00
N VAL A 694 0.25 25.13 -13.72
CA VAL A 694 0.00 26.51 -14.16
C VAL A 694 -0.18 26.52 -15.68
N PRO A 695 -1.22 27.18 -16.23
CA PRO A 695 -1.43 27.28 -17.68
C PRO A 695 -0.19 27.82 -18.41
N ARG A 696 0.06 27.35 -19.65
CA ARG A 696 1.26 27.68 -20.44
C ARG A 696 1.00 28.45 -21.72
N SER A 697 -0.26 28.66 -22.07
CA SER A 697 -0.64 29.35 -23.29
C SER A 697 -1.74 30.35 -23.01
N LEU A 698 -1.84 31.37 -23.87
CA LEU A 698 -2.97 32.30 -23.86
C LEU A 698 -4.30 31.55 -23.99
N LEU A 699 -4.34 30.46 -24.75
CA LEU A 699 -5.54 29.64 -24.94
C LEU A 699 -5.92 28.91 -23.64
N ASP A 700 -4.95 28.31 -22.95
CA ASP A 700 -5.20 27.64 -21.66
C ASP A 700 -5.66 28.63 -20.59
N LEU A 701 -5.02 29.80 -20.52
CA LEU A 701 -5.39 30.87 -19.59
C LEU A 701 -6.79 31.39 -19.87
N PHE A 702 -7.10 31.66 -21.14
CA PHE A 702 -8.42 32.10 -21.57
C PHE A 702 -9.48 31.05 -21.22
N ASN A 703 -9.21 29.78 -21.55
CA ASN A 703 -10.10 28.69 -21.25
C ASN A 703 -10.29 28.51 -19.75
N LEU A 704 -9.24 28.68 -18.93
CA LEU A 704 -9.33 28.54 -17.49
C LEU A 704 -10.20 29.64 -16.85
N TYR A 705 -10.02 30.89 -17.28
CA TYR A 705 -10.64 32.05 -16.64
C TYR A 705 -12.08 32.33 -17.10
N PHE A 706 -12.37 32.22 -18.41
CA PHE A 706 -13.67 32.62 -18.97
C PHE A 706 -14.75 31.53 -18.91
N HIS A 707 -14.37 30.30 -18.62
CA HIS A 707 -15.29 29.19 -18.41
C HIS A 707 -15.25 28.83 -16.91
N PRO A 708 -16.00 29.56 -16.06
CA PRO A 708 -15.93 29.38 -14.62
C PRO A 708 -16.35 27.95 -14.24
N PHE A 709 -15.64 27.39 -13.25
CA PHE A 709 -16.08 26.20 -12.55
C PHE A 709 -17.27 26.56 -11.66
N ASP A 710 -18.29 25.69 -11.61
CA ASP A 710 -19.34 25.82 -10.61
C ASP A 710 -18.70 25.68 -9.22
N SER A 711 -18.83 26.73 -8.43
CA SER A 711 -18.32 26.90 -7.06
C SER A 711 -16.89 27.44 -6.89
N PRO A 712 -16.77 28.72 -6.46
CA PRO A 712 -15.55 29.26 -5.89
C PRO A 712 -15.22 28.63 -4.51
N ARG A 713 -14.31 27.64 -4.46
CA ARG A 713 -14.00 26.84 -3.24
C ARG A 713 -13.14 27.50 -2.15
N PHE A 714 -12.32 28.49 -2.51
CA PHE A 714 -11.33 29.10 -1.62
C PHE A 714 -11.84 30.19 -0.66
N TRP A 715 -13.07 30.73 -0.72
CA TRP A 715 -13.35 32.01 -0.03
C TRP A 715 -14.60 32.04 0.85
N ASP A 716 -15.35 30.95 0.93
CA ASP A 716 -16.58 30.90 1.75
C ASP A 716 -16.30 31.05 3.25
N ASN A 717 -15.06 30.79 3.70
CA ASN A 717 -14.70 30.84 5.13
C ASN A 717 -14.33 32.24 5.65
N ASP A 718 -13.89 33.16 4.77
CA ASP A 718 -13.32 34.44 5.22
C ASP A 718 -14.33 35.61 5.17
N ASN A 719 -15.61 35.35 4.84
CA ASN A 719 -16.68 36.36 4.74
C ASN A 719 -16.35 37.59 3.86
N HIS A 720 -15.38 37.47 2.95
CA HIS A 720 -14.90 38.60 2.16
C HIS A 720 -15.61 38.72 0.82
N HIS A 721 -16.52 39.70 0.73
CA HIS A 721 -17.09 40.18 -0.52
C HIS A 721 -15.99 40.91 -1.33
N GLY A 722 -15.33 40.20 -2.25
CA GLY A 722 -14.25 40.78 -3.04
C GLY A 722 -13.36 39.80 -3.80
N ARG A 723 -13.51 38.49 -3.57
CA ARG A 723 -12.74 37.40 -4.20
C ARG A 723 -12.44 37.63 -5.68
N ASN A 724 -13.47 37.96 -6.45
CA ASN A 724 -13.33 38.05 -7.91
C ASN A 724 -12.20 39.02 -8.31
N ARG A 725 -11.95 40.08 -7.52
CA ARG A 725 -10.85 41.03 -7.80
C ARG A 725 -9.48 40.34 -7.75
N TYR A 726 -9.27 39.40 -6.84
CA TYR A 726 -7.99 38.70 -6.70
C TYR A 726 -7.80 37.62 -7.75
N LEU A 727 -8.88 36.94 -8.15
CA LEU A 727 -8.87 36.05 -9.32
C LEU A 727 -8.52 36.82 -10.60
N ASP A 728 -9.13 37.99 -10.78
CA ASP A 728 -8.85 38.89 -11.91
C ASP A 728 -7.38 39.33 -11.88
N LYS A 729 -6.86 39.77 -10.72
CA LYS A 729 -5.45 40.13 -10.57
C LYS A 729 -4.53 38.97 -10.91
N TYR A 730 -4.82 37.76 -10.43
CA TYR A 730 -3.98 36.59 -10.71
C TYR A 730 -4.02 36.17 -12.18
N PHE A 731 -5.20 36.24 -12.82
CA PHE A 731 -5.33 36.07 -14.27
C PHE A 731 -4.45 37.04 -15.04
N LEU A 732 -4.50 38.33 -14.70
CA LEU A 732 -3.72 39.38 -15.35
C LEU A 732 -2.21 39.17 -15.15
N ILE A 733 -1.80 38.77 -13.95
CA ILE A 733 -0.40 38.44 -13.64
C ILE A 733 0.08 37.22 -14.45
N LEU A 734 -0.76 36.19 -14.62
CA LEU A 734 -0.43 35.06 -15.50
C LEU A 734 -0.36 35.46 -16.98
N LEU A 735 -1.28 36.29 -17.48
CA LEU A 735 -1.20 36.83 -18.85
C LEU A 735 0.08 37.65 -19.05
N LEU A 736 0.44 38.47 -18.06
CA LEU A 736 1.64 39.29 -18.09
C LEU A 736 2.90 38.43 -18.16
N ARG A 737 2.93 37.30 -17.43
CA ARG A 737 3.99 36.30 -17.55
C ARG A 737 4.14 35.77 -18.98
N GLU A 738 3.04 35.53 -19.69
CA GLU A 738 3.08 35.09 -21.09
C GLU A 738 3.58 36.16 -22.06
N PHE A 739 3.39 37.45 -21.75
CA PHE A 739 3.91 38.58 -22.54
C PHE A 739 5.35 38.96 -22.20
N LEU A 740 5.83 38.58 -21.02
CA LEU A 740 7.19 38.79 -20.55
C LEU A 740 8.10 37.56 -20.73
N ASN A 741 7.56 36.48 -21.29
CA ASN A 741 8.33 35.28 -21.60
C ASN A 741 9.50 35.65 -22.55
N SER A 742 10.67 35.04 -22.35
CA SER A 742 11.96 35.41 -22.95
C SER A 742 11.98 35.40 -24.48
N GLU A 743 11.08 34.63 -25.10
CA GLU A 743 10.88 34.61 -26.56
C GLU A 743 10.24 35.91 -27.11
N VAL A 744 9.64 36.72 -26.26
CA VAL A 744 8.90 37.94 -26.63
C VAL A 744 9.70 39.16 -26.18
N THR A 745 10.70 39.51 -26.98
CA THR A 745 11.63 40.60 -26.63
C THR A 745 11.15 41.97 -27.08
N THR A 746 10.30 42.04 -28.13
CA THR A 746 9.87 43.32 -28.71
C THR A 746 8.37 43.58 -28.56
N ASN A 747 7.99 44.86 -28.60
CA ASN A 747 6.58 45.27 -28.66
C ASN A 747 5.86 44.73 -29.92
N GLN A 748 6.58 44.55 -31.02
CA GLN A 748 6.03 43.95 -32.24
C GLN A 748 5.66 42.48 -32.02
N ASP A 749 6.49 41.70 -31.31
CA ASP A 749 6.20 40.29 -31.00
C ASP A 749 4.95 40.16 -30.13
N ARG A 750 4.79 41.06 -29.16
CA ARG A 750 3.57 41.15 -28.33
C ARG A 750 2.35 41.43 -29.20
N GLN A 751 2.42 42.42 -30.08
CA GLN A 751 1.31 42.76 -30.99
C GLN A 751 0.97 41.61 -31.94
N ASN A 752 1.98 40.91 -32.47
CA ASN A 752 1.79 39.74 -33.33
C ASN A 752 1.10 38.60 -32.58
N ARG A 753 1.47 38.34 -31.32
CA ARG A 753 0.77 37.37 -30.46
C ARG A 753 -0.69 37.78 -30.20
N VAL A 754 -0.94 39.07 -29.93
CA VAL A 754 -2.30 39.61 -29.70
C VAL A 754 -3.17 39.47 -30.96
N SER A 755 -2.63 39.80 -32.13
CA SER A 755 -3.37 39.72 -33.39
C SER A 755 -3.66 38.26 -33.76
N ALA A 756 -2.69 37.36 -33.59
CA ALA A 756 -2.81 35.93 -33.89
C ALA A 756 -3.79 35.17 -32.98
N PHE A 757 -4.01 35.63 -31.75
CA PHE A 757 -4.92 34.93 -30.83
C PHE A 757 -6.37 34.94 -31.34
N GLN A 758 -6.98 33.76 -31.48
CA GLN A 758 -8.39 33.62 -31.84
C GLN A 758 -9.19 33.08 -30.64
N ILE A 759 -10.39 33.63 -30.42
CA ILE A 759 -11.30 33.10 -29.39
C ILE A 759 -11.72 31.69 -29.83
N PRO A 760 -11.50 30.64 -29.01
CA PRO A 760 -11.71 29.26 -29.44
C PRO A 760 -13.17 28.97 -29.82
N GLU A 761 -13.37 28.18 -30.86
CA GLU A 761 -14.68 27.98 -31.50
C GLU A 761 -15.76 27.43 -30.57
N ASN A 762 -15.36 26.73 -29.51
CA ASN A 762 -16.23 26.06 -28.56
C ASN A 762 -16.82 26.96 -27.45
N ILE A 763 -16.59 28.28 -27.50
CA ILE A 763 -17.18 29.25 -26.56
C ILE A 763 -18.65 29.49 -26.92
N ASN A 764 -19.55 29.25 -25.95
CA ASN A 764 -20.99 29.49 -26.14
C ASN A 764 -21.33 31.00 -26.14
N SER A 765 -22.49 31.34 -26.69
CA SER A 765 -22.96 32.73 -26.82
C SER A 765 -23.06 33.47 -25.49
N GLN A 766 -23.39 32.77 -24.39
CA GLN A 766 -23.47 33.33 -23.05
C GLN A 766 -22.10 33.75 -22.51
N ILE A 767 -21.04 32.98 -22.77
CA ILE A 767 -19.67 33.37 -22.38
C ILE A 767 -19.20 34.50 -23.29
N LEU A 768 -19.44 34.40 -24.61
CA LEU A 768 -19.11 35.46 -25.57
C LEU A 768 -19.70 36.82 -25.17
N SER A 769 -20.99 36.85 -24.77
CA SER A 769 -21.65 38.09 -24.35
C SER A 769 -21.10 38.67 -23.05
N ASN A 770 -20.55 37.84 -22.18
CA ASN A 770 -19.96 38.26 -20.90
C ASN A 770 -18.52 38.76 -21.02
N ILE A 771 -17.79 38.37 -22.08
CA ILE A 771 -16.39 38.75 -22.27
C ILE A 771 -16.19 40.28 -22.28
N PRO A 772 -16.94 41.09 -23.08
CA PRO A 772 -16.79 42.54 -23.10
C PRO A 772 -16.91 43.20 -21.72
N TYR A 773 -17.93 42.81 -20.94
CA TYR A 773 -18.17 43.35 -19.61
C TYR A 773 -17.04 43.02 -18.61
N ARG A 774 -16.52 41.78 -18.67
CA ARG A 774 -15.39 41.37 -17.84
C ARG A 774 -14.10 42.09 -18.24
N ILE A 775 -13.90 42.35 -19.54
CA ILE A 775 -12.72 43.05 -20.03
C ILE A 775 -12.62 44.47 -19.49
N ASP A 776 -13.71 45.24 -19.46
CA ASP A 776 -13.69 46.61 -18.91
C ASP A 776 -13.20 46.63 -17.45
N ARG A 777 -13.64 45.64 -16.69
CA ARG A 777 -13.19 45.43 -15.32
C ARG A 777 -11.72 44.99 -15.25
N LEU A 778 -11.29 44.07 -16.12
CA LEU A 778 -9.91 43.60 -16.20
C LEU A 778 -8.93 44.72 -16.60
N VAL A 779 -9.30 45.58 -17.55
CA VAL A 779 -8.52 46.76 -17.96
C VAL A 779 -8.34 47.72 -16.79
N ARG A 780 -9.41 47.96 -16.00
CA ARG A 780 -9.31 48.76 -14.78
C ARG A 780 -8.32 48.15 -13.78
N ILE A 781 -8.41 46.84 -13.52
CA ILE A 781 -7.51 46.15 -12.59
C ILE A 781 -6.07 46.12 -13.14
N ALA A 782 -5.88 45.99 -14.45
CA ALA A 782 -4.55 46.05 -15.07
C ALA A 782 -3.88 47.41 -14.84
N ARG A 783 -4.65 48.52 -14.90
CA ARG A 783 -4.14 49.86 -14.55
C ARG A 783 -3.81 49.98 -13.05
N GLU A 784 -4.57 49.33 -12.18
CA GLU A 784 -4.23 49.25 -10.75
C GLU A 784 -2.90 48.51 -10.53
N LEU A 785 -2.62 47.43 -11.28
CA LEU A 785 -1.36 46.69 -11.17
C LEU A 785 -0.12 47.55 -11.50
N ILE A 786 -0.25 48.57 -12.35
CA ILE A 786 0.83 49.54 -12.62
C ILE A 786 1.16 50.34 -11.36
N THR A 787 0.13 50.76 -10.62
CA THR A 787 0.33 51.48 -9.36
C THR A 787 0.87 50.58 -8.26
N GLU A 788 0.57 49.27 -8.33
CA GLU A 788 1.04 48.24 -7.40
C GLU A 788 2.34 47.57 -7.85
N SER A 789 3.04 48.10 -8.88
CA SER A 789 4.19 47.43 -9.50
C SER A 789 5.30 47.04 -8.51
N ASN A 790 5.47 47.81 -7.44
CA ASN A 790 6.48 47.54 -6.41
C ASN A 790 6.22 46.20 -5.70
N SER A 791 4.96 45.80 -5.54
CA SER A 791 4.61 44.50 -4.94
C SER A 791 4.89 43.33 -5.88
N LEU A 792 5.07 43.59 -7.18
CA LEU A 792 5.39 42.60 -8.22
C LEU A 792 6.89 42.42 -8.46
N GLU A 793 7.77 43.16 -7.77
CA GLU A 793 9.23 43.08 -7.93
C GLU A 793 9.77 41.67 -7.66
N ASN A 794 9.10 40.88 -6.80
CA ASN A 794 9.46 39.48 -6.56
C ASN A 794 9.16 38.55 -7.76
N LEU A 795 8.29 38.96 -8.67
CA LEU A 795 7.93 38.18 -9.86
C LEU A 795 8.66 38.66 -11.11
N TYR A 796 9.00 39.95 -11.17
CA TYR A 796 9.60 40.57 -12.35
C TYR A 796 10.70 41.54 -11.96
N SER A 797 11.89 41.36 -12.56
CA SER A 797 13.09 42.11 -12.19
C SER A 797 13.12 43.56 -12.69
N ASP A 798 12.41 43.90 -13.78
CA ASP A 798 12.41 45.23 -14.39
C ASP A 798 11.01 45.88 -14.37
N LYS A 799 10.86 46.92 -13.55
CA LYS A 799 9.62 47.70 -13.38
C LYS A 799 9.21 48.47 -14.64
N ASN A 800 10.16 48.97 -15.43
CA ASN A 800 9.84 49.71 -16.66
C ASN A 800 9.31 48.75 -17.72
N GLN A 801 9.97 47.60 -17.86
CA GLN A 801 9.53 46.53 -18.75
C GLN A 801 8.14 46.01 -18.33
N LEU A 802 7.88 45.89 -17.02
CA LEU A 802 6.59 45.50 -16.47
C LEU A 802 5.48 46.50 -16.85
N ASN A 803 5.69 47.79 -16.63
CA ASN A 803 4.71 48.83 -16.94
C ASN A 803 4.43 48.92 -18.45
N ASP A 804 5.46 48.81 -19.27
CA ASP A 804 5.34 48.75 -20.73
C ASP A 804 4.55 47.51 -21.18
N ALA A 805 4.87 46.34 -20.64
CA ALA A 805 4.14 45.11 -20.96
C ALA A 805 2.66 45.17 -20.54
N ILE A 806 2.33 45.85 -19.43
CA ILE A 806 0.93 46.06 -19.05
C ILE A 806 0.23 47.01 -20.02
N GLN A 807 0.81 48.17 -20.33
CA GLN A 807 0.17 49.20 -21.16
C GLN A 807 0.07 48.77 -22.62
N ASN A 808 1.19 48.33 -23.20
CA ASN A 808 1.31 48.09 -24.63
C ASN A 808 1.09 46.62 -25.02
N GLY A 809 1.14 45.70 -24.06
CA GLY A 809 0.81 44.28 -24.26
C GLY A 809 -0.57 43.92 -23.72
N LEU A 810 -0.71 43.89 -22.39
CA LEU A 810 -1.87 43.34 -21.69
C LEU A 810 -3.17 44.11 -21.96
N ILE A 811 -3.17 45.44 -21.83
CA ILE A 811 -4.38 46.24 -22.06
C ILE A 811 -4.81 46.17 -23.53
N VAL A 812 -3.86 46.27 -24.46
CA VAL A 812 -4.13 46.15 -25.91
C VAL A 812 -4.72 44.78 -26.25
N PHE A 813 -4.19 43.71 -25.64
CA PHE A 813 -4.74 42.36 -25.78
C PHE A 813 -6.19 42.27 -25.30
N LEU A 814 -6.48 42.80 -24.12
CA LEU A 814 -7.82 42.79 -23.55
C LEU A 814 -8.81 43.55 -24.44
N GLU A 815 -8.48 44.75 -24.92
CA GLU A 815 -9.35 45.51 -25.82
C GLU A 815 -9.56 44.80 -27.17
N SER A 816 -8.52 44.13 -27.69
CA SER A 816 -8.64 43.28 -28.88
C SER A 816 -9.61 42.11 -28.66
N LEU A 817 -9.54 41.44 -27.51
CA LEU A 817 -10.49 40.37 -27.15
C LEU A 817 -11.93 40.86 -27.10
N LYS A 818 -12.17 42.09 -26.63
CA LYS A 818 -13.51 42.70 -26.57
C LYS A 818 -14.09 42.88 -27.97
N THR A 819 -13.29 43.38 -28.90
CA THR A 819 -13.68 43.53 -30.31
C THR A 819 -13.95 42.18 -30.96
N LYS A 820 -13.03 41.22 -30.83
CA LYS A 820 -13.16 39.85 -31.38
C LYS A 820 -14.41 39.13 -30.84
N ALA A 821 -14.73 39.31 -29.55
CA ALA A 821 -15.93 38.71 -28.95
C ALA A 821 -17.22 39.30 -29.54
N ASN A 822 -17.29 40.62 -29.71
CA ASN A 822 -18.45 41.29 -30.30
C ASN A 822 -18.67 40.93 -31.77
N GLU A 823 -17.60 40.86 -32.57
CA GLU A 823 -17.66 40.43 -33.97
C GLU A 823 -18.20 39.01 -34.08
N ARG A 824 -17.67 38.10 -33.25
CA ARG A 824 -18.11 36.71 -33.22
C ARG A 824 -19.55 36.53 -32.75
N LEU A 825 -19.99 37.36 -31.79
CA LEU A 825 -21.38 37.37 -31.34
C LEU A 825 -22.34 37.83 -32.45
N LYS A 826 -21.95 38.86 -33.23
CA LYS A 826 -22.70 39.29 -34.43
C LYS A 826 -22.77 38.17 -35.47
N GLN A 827 -21.65 37.49 -35.74
CA GLN A 827 -21.62 36.36 -36.67
C GLN A 827 -22.50 35.20 -36.20
N SER A 828 -22.60 34.94 -34.89
CA SER A 828 -23.47 33.89 -34.36
C SER A 828 -24.98 34.23 -34.37
N SER A 829 -25.32 35.50 -34.59
CA SER A 829 -26.71 35.98 -34.68
C SER A 829 -27.25 36.06 -36.11
N GLN A 830 -26.35 35.93 -37.09
CA GLN A 830 -26.66 35.82 -38.53
C GLN A 830 -26.81 34.35 -38.89
#